data_AF-A0A7D9DZ04-F1
#
_entry.id   AF-A0A7D9DZ04-F1
#
_cell.length_a   1.000
_cell.length_b   1.000
_cell.length_c   1.000
_cell.angle_alpha   90.00
_cell.angle_beta   90.00
_cell.angle_gamma   90.00
#
_symmetry.space_group_name_H-M   'P 1'
#
loop_
_entity.id
_entity.type
_entity.pdbx_description
1 polymer ?
#
loop_
_entity_poly.entity_id
_entity_poly.type
_entity_poly.pdbx_seq_one_letter_code
_entity_poly.pdbx_strand_id
1 'polypeptide(L)'
;MSALAYKISTILFHSGVKHQDLIRLQKLGLCMSPNSIIKFQKEIGENSEAKIYHWKKEIEKNALAKLLLDEVKKKQIGICDENDMMVDSVIDFSEETIMSYNHYKPHLFQFCASLLDSGAKDNLTDDDLYAALFKLTSEKLPHYRLVGDNIDFVIHARIQSEMHTNKDIHWTREYTVVNKVNEPFMSTMTPQKPPKEIQLINLLPVKPVQERLIQKWAVLTSRVICKYMLKFQHLKDVVIYHIAHNYSKEMASKSATCCLGLQFHNPNVASEMAQFLISNHEKYVPCYGETNGVILTVPLHGDQLFEERARNTQWTYQDGNNLSDKLQGLRTEFADWHAKLNLYMVEFDKFVSNASASDIGTSRANMNRTGKYNAAKGGERHYNEYKEFHQREIEAHICASFMEMSGMNNLSDVPREDRRKWFLELCVQYVNKFLINFEVEPFLQASTDTFPCRIEGCTKMYAHHSMRVKHEVTSHGRVFEKFELSERDSLGFYHCRFYCGLVFSTTSIRNRHESSKHPESQLSQQQGSQQSDTENQTPDEDYLFNYHNSKLSFGLILMEFNDAIKEGDGERLHDLYKFALVLFKAHGKVKYSYAILMYLVQIESFLSEADAHNLKWNRFYNNHGRVGGNIPLDLRMEQLNKIVKTMWRSLGANLNEKSATRLANTIEPMEQILNTIDRECEITDSAGFRSKGKPETAIEIISKDLLKINAFKYEAGRKGHPSYPNISSNLLKGLDYRDLHTWIKGHIKTWESVYELNT
;
A
#
# COMPACT_ATOMS: atom_id res chain seq x y z
N MET A 1 -47.86 6.94 10.73
CA MET A 1 -46.82 8.01 10.67
C MET A 1 -46.48 8.25 9.21
N SER A 2 -46.24 9.50 8.80
CA SER A 2 -45.89 9.84 7.42
C SER A 2 -44.47 9.37 7.06
N ALA A 3 -44.19 9.17 5.77
CA ALA A 3 -42.85 8.85 5.27
C ALA A 3 -41.79 9.91 5.69
N LEU A 4 -42.22 11.15 5.90
CA LEU A 4 -41.39 12.24 6.38
C LEU A 4 -40.85 12.00 7.81
N ALA A 5 -41.68 11.47 8.72
CA ALA A 5 -41.25 11.19 10.09
C ALA A 5 -40.14 10.11 10.15
N TYR A 6 -40.19 9.12 9.24
CA TYR A 6 -39.13 8.12 9.08
C TYR A 6 -37.83 8.75 8.59
N LYS A 7 -37.90 9.58 7.54
CA LYS A 7 -36.72 10.29 6.99
C LYS A 7 -36.07 11.20 8.02
N ILE A 8 -36.86 12.00 8.74
CA ILE A 8 -36.37 12.87 9.82
C ILE A 8 -35.72 12.03 10.94
N SER A 9 -36.36 10.93 11.36
CA SER A 9 -35.79 10.02 12.35
C SER A 9 -34.44 9.44 11.94
N THR A 10 -34.28 9.05 10.67
CA THR A 10 -32.99 8.56 10.15
C THR A 10 -31.91 9.64 10.18
N ILE A 11 -32.23 10.87 9.76
CA ILE A 11 -31.29 12.00 9.80
C ILE A 11 -30.84 12.28 11.23
N LEU A 12 -31.79 12.44 12.16
CA LEU A 12 -31.49 12.72 13.57
C LEU A 12 -30.65 11.62 14.22
N PHE A 13 -30.97 10.37 13.90
CA PHE A 13 -30.21 9.23 14.40
C PHE A 13 -28.78 9.20 13.85
N HIS A 14 -28.62 9.36 12.53
CA HIS A 14 -27.30 9.43 11.89
C HIS A 14 -26.44 10.57 12.46
N SER A 15 -27.06 11.70 12.84
CA SER A 15 -26.40 12.83 13.50
C SER A 15 -26.05 12.59 14.98
N GLY A 16 -26.37 11.44 15.56
CA GLY A 16 -26.05 11.12 16.95
C GLY A 16 -26.84 11.94 17.98
N VAL A 17 -28.08 12.31 17.65
CA VAL A 17 -28.95 13.11 18.53
C VAL A 17 -29.19 12.40 19.87
N LYS A 18 -29.19 13.17 20.97
CA LYS A 18 -29.39 12.61 22.32
C LYS A 18 -30.80 12.04 22.46
N HIS A 19 -30.94 10.98 23.27
CA HIS A 19 -32.21 10.33 23.54
C HIS A 19 -33.31 11.30 24.02
N GLN A 20 -32.96 12.25 24.88
CA GLN A 20 -33.90 13.26 25.38
C GLN A 20 -34.43 14.18 24.27
N ASP A 21 -33.58 14.53 23.30
CA ASP A 21 -33.96 15.39 22.18
C ASP A 21 -34.87 14.65 21.20
N LEU A 22 -34.64 13.35 20.98
CA LEU A 22 -35.57 12.49 20.21
C LEU A 22 -36.96 12.44 20.87
N ILE A 23 -37.05 12.33 22.21
CA ILE A 23 -38.35 12.38 22.91
C ILE A 23 -39.03 13.74 22.71
N ARG A 24 -38.28 14.85 22.79
CA ARG A 24 -38.82 16.20 22.56
C ARG A 24 -39.39 16.33 21.15
N LEU A 25 -38.62 15.93 20.13
CA LEU A 25 -39.03 16.01 18.71
C LEU A 25 -40.20 15.08 18.39
N GLN A 26 -40.27 13.90 19.02
CA GLN A 26 -41.43 13.01 18.92
C GLN A 26 -42.69 13.66 19.51
N LYS A 27 -42.60 14.29 20.69
CA LYS A 27 -43.75 14.99 21.29
C LYS A 27 -44.24 16.16 20.45
N LEU A 28 -43.35 16.76 19.65
CA LEU A 28 -43.68 17.78 18.65
C LEU A 28 -44.22 17.19 17.33
N GLY A 29 -44.28 15.86 17.20
CA GLY A 29 -44.78 15.18 16.00
C GLY A 29 -43.80 15.17 14.81
N LEU A 30 -42.52 15.51 15.03
CA LEU A 30 -41.53 15.67 13.96
C LEU A 30 -40.81 14.37 13.60
N CYS A 31 -40.69 13.44 14.55
CA CYS A 31 -39.98 12.18 14.36
C CYS A 31 -40.65 11.02 15.08
N MET A 32 -40.20 9.81 14.78
CA MET A 32 -40.63 8.58 15.46
C MET A 32 -40.19 8.56 16.93
N SER A 33 -40.87 7.73 17.74
CA SER A 33 -40.44 7.47 19.11
C SER A 33 -39.12 6.70 19.15
N PRO A 34 -38.29 6.85 20.20
CA PRO A 34 -37.04 6.09 20.32
C PRO A 34 -37.20 4.57 20.18
N ASN A 35 -38.28 4.00 20.72
CA ASN A 35 -38.56 2.56 20.61
C ASN A 35 -38.86 2.16 19.16
N SER A 36 -39.58 3.00 18.42
CA SER A 36 -39.87 2.76 17.01
C SER A 36 -38.60 2.87 16.17
N ILE A 37 -37.70 3.80 16.50
CA ILE A 37 -36.39 3.93 15.84
C ILE A 37 -35.55 2.66 16.11
N ILE A 38 -35.51 2.15 17.34
CA ILE A 38 -34.80 0.91 17.66
C ILE A 38 -35.40 -0.29 16.90
N LYS A 39 -36.72 -0.36 16.77
CA LYS A 39 -37.39 -1.40 15.98
C LYS A 39 -36.98 -1.30 14.51
N PHE A 40 -37.07 -0.11 13.93
CA PHE A 40 -36.64 0.16 12.57
C PHE A 40 -35.16 -0.20 12.34
N GLN A 41 -34.27 0.11 13.28
CA GLN A 41 -32.85 -0.27 13.22
C GLN A 41 -32.64 -1.78 13.16
N LYS A 42 -33.43 -2.56 13.90
CA LYS A 42 -33.38 -4.02 13.83
C LYS A 42 -33.84 -4.49 12.44
N GLU A 43 -35.01 -4.03 12.00
CA GLU A 43 -35.60 -4.40 10.72
C GLU A 43 -34.66 -4.10 9.53
N ILE A 44 -34.02 -2.91 9.49
CA ILE A 44 -33.08 -2.57 8.40
C ILE A 44 -31.71 -3.25 8.52
N GLY A 45 -31.33 -3.68 9.73
CA GLY A 45 -30.05 -4.31 10.02
C GLY A 45 -30.07 -5.84 9.97
N GLU A 46 -31.24 -6.47 9.89
CA GLU A 46 -31.44 -7.94 9.94
C GLU A 46 -30.70 -8.68 8.81
N ASN A 47 -30.63 -8.08 7.62
CA ASN A 47 -30.01 -8.69 6.43
C ASN A 47 -28.70 -8.00 6.04
N SER A 48 -27.98 -7.41 7.00
CA SER A 48 -26.74 -6.66 6.71
C SER A 48 -25.69 -7.50 6.00
N GLU A 49 -25.64 -8.81 6.26
CA GLU A 49 -24.67 -9.75 5.67
C GLU A 49 -25.23 -10.57 4.49
N ALA A 50 -26.48 -10.35 4.08
CA ALA A 50 -27.12 -11.17 3.05
C ALA A 50 -26.38 -11.14 1.70
N LYS A 51 -25.74 -10.02 1.35
CA LYS A 51 -25.01 -9.87 0.09
C LYS A 51 -23.80 -10.78 0.02
N ILE A 52 -22.99 -10.88 1.08
CA ILE A 52 -21.81 -11.75 1.07
C ILE A 52 -22.21 -13.23 1.01
N TYR A 53 -23.29 -13.63 1.70
CA TYR A 53 -23.78 -15.01 1.59
C TYR A 53 -24.28 -15.34 0.19
N HIS A 54 -24.86 -14.36 -0.52
CA HIS A 54 -25.23 -14.54 -1.92
C HIS A 54 -23.99 -14.71 -2.80
N TRP A 55 -22.99 -13.83 -2.69
CA TRP A 55 -21.73 -13.94 -3.43
C TRP A 55 -21.00 -15.26 -3.17
N LYS A 56 -20.90 -15.66 -1.90
CA LYS A 56 -20.32 -16.95 -1.48
C LYS A 56 -21.03 -18.12 -2.17
N LYS A 57 -22.37 -18.16 -2.13
CA LYS A 57 -23.16 -19.22 -2.76
C LYS A 57 -23.01 -19.27 -4.27
N GLU A 58 -22.88 -18.13 -4.94
CA GLU A 58 -22.64 -18.10 -6.40
C GLU A 58 -21.28 -18.70 -6.77
N ILE A 59 -20.24 -18.37 -6.01
CA ILE A 59 -18.90 -18.94 -6.18
C ILE A 59 -18.92 -20.45 -5.92
N GLU A 60 -19.50 -20.89 -4.80
CA GLU A 60 -19.62 -22.31 -4.45
C GLU A 60 -20.39 -23.08 -5.52
N LYS A 61 -21.52 -22.54 -6.00
CA LYS A 61 -22.35 -23.18 -7.04
C LYS A 61 -21.57 -23.36 -8.34
N ASN A 62 -20.87 -22.33 -8.82
CA ASN A 62 -20.09 -22.40 -10.06
C ASN A 62 -18.93 -23.40 -9.92
N ALA A 63 -18.16 -23.32 -8.83
CA ALA A 63 -17.02 -24.20 -8.60
C ALA A 63 -17.43 -25.66 -8.45
N LEU A 64 -18.51 -25.95 -7.70
CA LEU A 64 -19.07 -27.29 -7.58
C LEU A 64 -19.55 -27.84 -8.92
N ALA A 65 -20.18 -27.00 -9.75
CA ALA A 65 -20.64 -27.40 -11.08
C ALA A 65 -19.46 -27.78 -11.97
N LYS A 66 -18.38 -26.99 -11.91
CA LYS A 66 -17.14 -27.28 -12.62
C LYS A 66 -16.52 -28.60 -12.18
N LEU A 67 -16.44 -28.88 -10.88
CA LEU A 67 -15.94 -30.17 -10.38
C LEU A 67 -16.77 -31.37 -10.85
N LEU A 68 -18.10 -31.24 -10.87
CA LEU A 68 -18.97 -32.30 -11.35
C LEU A 68 -18.74 -32.58 -12.85
N LEU A 69 -18.68 -31.53 -13.67
CA LEU A 69 -18.41 -31.65 -15.11
C LEU A 69 -16.98 -32.16 -15.40
N ASP A 70 -15.98 -31.75 -14.61
CA ASP A 70 -14.61 -32.27 -14.71
C ASP A 70 -14.54 -33.77 -14.30
N GLU A 71 -15.36 -34.21 -13.34
CA GLU A 71 -15.49 -35.62 -12.99
C GLU A 71 -16.12 -36.44 -14.14
N VAL A 72 -17.14 -35.89 -14.82
CA VAL A 72 -17.71 -36.46 -16.05
C VAL A 72 -16.67 -36.58 -17.14
N LYS A 73 -15.93 -35.50 -17.40
CA LYS A 73 -14.83 -35.50 -18.37
C LYS A 73 -13.83 -36.63 -18.08
N LYS A 74 -13.37 -36.72 -16.83
CA LYS A 74 -12.36 -37.71 -16.41
C LYS A 74 -12.88 -39.16 -16.52
N LYS A 75 -14.13 -39.40 -16.13
CA LYS A 75 -14.70 -40.77 -16.08
C LYS A 75 -15.20 -41.28 -17.43
N GLN A 76 -15.72 -40.40 -18.29
CA GLN A 76 -16.38 -40.82 -19.54
C GLN A 76 -15.54 -40.58 -20.79
N ILE A 77 -14.68 -39.56 -20.81
CA ILE A 77 -13.85 -39.22 -21.98
C ILE A 77 -12.40 -39.69 -21.77
N GLY A 78 -11.87 -39.57 -20.56
CA GLY A 78 -10.47 -39.90 -20.25
C GLY A 78 -9.49 -38.76 -20.60
N ILE A 79 -8.19 -39.07 -20.64
CA ILE A 79 -7.12 -38.14 -21.03
C ILE A 79 -6.68 -38.54 -22.45
N CYS A 80 -6.90 -37.68 -23.45
CA CYS A 80 -6.42 -37.90 -24.82
C CYS A 80 -4.99 -37.36 -24.97
N ASP A 81 -4.08 -38.12 -25.60
CA ASP A 81 -2.75 -37.64 -25.97
C ASP A 81 -2.82 -36.86 -27.30
N GLU A 82 -1.85 -35.96 -27.57
CA GLU A 82 -1.82 -35.09 -28.77
C GLU A 82 -1.86 -35.83 -30.13
N ASN A 83 -1.72 -37.16 -30.12
CA ASN A 83 -1.72 -38.02 -31.31
C ASN A 83 -3.01 -38.85 -31.50
N ASP A 84 -4.01 -38.72 -30.62
CA ASP A 84 -5.27 -39.46 -30.73
C ASP A 84 -6.25 -38.80 -31.73
N MET A 85 -6.89 -39.61 -32.59
CA MET A 85 -8.01 -39.14 -33.40
C MET A 85 -9.20 -38.84 -32.49
N MET A 86 -9.63 -37.57 -32.44
CA MET A 86 -10.84 -37.15 -31.72
C MET A 86 -12.06 -37.86 -32.31
N VAL A 87 -12.62 -38.81 -31.58
CA VAL A 87 -13.92 -39.43 -31.89
C VAL A 87 -14.93 -38.78 -30.94
N ASP A 88 -15.96 -38.13 -31.50
CA ASP A 88 -17.05 -37.52 -30.73
C ASP A 88 -17.61 -38.56 -29.75
N SER A 89 -17.28 -38.37 -28.47
CA SER A 89 -17.68 -39.29 -27.41
C SER A 89 -19.07 -38.90 -26.93
N VAL A 90 -20.03 -39.82 -27.03
CA VAL A 90 -21.38 -39.59 -26.51
C VAL A 90 -21.32 -39.62 -24.99
N ILE A 91 -21.72 -38.52 -24.36
CA ILE A 91 -21.71 -38.37 -22.90
C ILE A 91 -23.07 -38.82 -22.34
N ASP A 92 -23.02 -39.71 -21.36
CA ASP A 92 -24.19 -40.08 -20.56
C ASP A 92 -24.30 -39.15 -19.33
N PHE A 93 -25.16 -38.13 -19.47
CA PHE A 93 -25.52 -37.22 -18.38
C PHE A 93 -26.91 -37.53 -17.79
N SER A 94 -27.29 -38.82 -17.74
CA SER A 94 -28.51 -39.25 -17.04
C SER A 94 -28.37 -39.15 -15.52
N GLU A 95 -29.49 -38.92 -14.83
CA GLU A 95 -29.47 -38.81 -13.36
C GLU A 95 -28.97 -40.10 -12.71
N GLU A 96 -29.32 -41.27 -13.26
CA GLU A 96 -28.87 -42.59 -12.76
C GLU A 96 -27.34 -42.72 -12.77
N THR A 97 -26.69 -42.30 -13.86
CA THR A 97 -25.24 -42.36 -13.98
C THR A 97 -24.55 -41.34 -13.09
N ILE A 98 -24.98 -40.09 -13.11
CA ILE A 98 -24.33 -39.00 -12.35
C ILE A 98 -24.56 -39.14 -10.84
N MET A 99 -25.67 -39.74 -10.38
CA MET A 99 -25.92 -40.01 -8.96
C MET A 99 -24.80 -40.81 -8.28
N SER A 100 -24.05 -41.61 -9.03
CA SER A 100 -22.92 -42.40 -8.52
C SER A 100 -21.61 -41.60 -8.35
N TYR A 101 -21.61 -40.31 -8.69
CA TYR A 101 -20.41 -39.46 -8.75
C TYR A 101 -20.19 -38.72 -7.43
N ASN A 102 -18.93 -38.43 -7.11
CA ASN A 102 -18.55 -37.88 -5.80
C ASN A 102 -19.12 -36.47 -5.58
N HIS A 103 -19.29 -35.69 -6.64
CA HIS A 103 -19.75 -34.30 -6.57
C HIS A 103 -21.26 -34.14 -6.86
N TYR A 104 -22.03 -35.21 -6.98
CA TYR A 104 -23.46 -35.12 -7.29
C TYR A 104 -24.25 -34.49 -6.14
N LYS A 105 -25.11 -33.53 -6.51
CA LYS A 105 -26.22 -33.02 -5.68
C LYS A 105 -27.42 -32.74 -6.59
N PRO A 106 -28.67 -32.98 -6.16
CA PRO A 106 -29.84 -32.83 -7.03
C PRO A 106 -29.96 -31.44 -7.70
N HIS A 107 -29.78 -30.36 -6.93
CA HIS A 107 -29.84 -29.00 -7.46
C HIS A 107 -28.66 -28.66 -8.40
N LEU A 108 -27.51 -29.31 -8.20
CA LEU A 108 -26.30 -29.09 -9.00
C LEU A 108 -26.41 -29.81 -10.34
N PHE A 109 -26.94 -31.04 -10.32
CA PHE A 109 -27.26 -31.81 -11.52
C PHE A 109 -28.21 -31.03 -12.44
N GLN A 110 -29.32 -30.50 -11.90
CA GLN A 110 -30.25 -29.67 -12.66
C GLN A 110 -29.58 -28.44 -13.27
N PHE A 111 -28.69 -27.78 -12.52
CA PHE A 111 -27.94 -26.64 -13.02
C PHE A 111 -26.98 -27.02 -14.15
N CYS A 112 -26.21 -28.10 -14.00
CA CYS A 112 -25.30 -28.59 -15.03
C CYS A 112 -26.07 -29.05 -16.29
N ALA A 113 -27.19 -29.75 -16.12
CA ALA A 113 -28.07 -30.14 -17.21
C ALA A 113 -28.57 -28.92 -18.01
N SER A 114 -28.97 -27.83 -17.32
CA SER A 114 -29.38 -26.59 -17.98
C SER A 114 -28.24 -25.87 -18.74
N LEU A 115 -26.98 -26.12 -18.39
CA LEU A 115 -25.83 -25.57 -19.10
C LEU A 115 -25.50 -26.38 -20.36
N LEU A 116 -25.74 -27.68 -20.31
CA LEU A 116 -25.49 -28.64 -21.39
C LEU A 116 -26.64 -28.65 -22.43
N ASP A 117 -27.89 -28.40 -22.02
CA ASP A 117 -29.08 -28.41 -22.87
C ASP A 117 -29.28 -27.09 -23.68
N SER A 118 -28.26 -26.68 -24.44
CA SER A 118 -28.32 -25.45 -25.25
C SER A 118 -29.15 -25.57 -26.54
N GLY A 119 -29.87 -26.67 -26.75
CA GLY A 119 -30.86 -26.83 -27.81
C GLY A 119 -30.95 -28.25 -28.36
N ALA A 120 -31.96 -29.01 -27.92
CA ALA A 120 -32.61 -30.13 -28.63
C ALA A 120 -31.71 -30.96 -29.59
N LYS A 121 -30.65 -31.58 -29.06
CA LYS A 121 -29.91 -32.64 -29.76
C LYS A 121 -30.17 -33.97 -29.04
N ASP A 122 -30.33 -35.03 -29.82
CA ASP A 122 -30.63 -36.37 -29.30
C ASP A 122 -29.47 -36.98 -28.48
N ASN A 123 -28.24 -36.47 -28.62
CA ASN A 123 -27.04 -36.95 -27.90
C ASN A 123 -26.13 -35.78 -27.49
N LEU A 124 -25.64 -35.80 -26.24
CA LEU A 124 -24.61 -34.89 -25.71
C LEU A 124 -23.22 -35.32 -26.18
N THR A 125 -22.39 -34.38 -26.62
CA THR A 125 -21.00 -34.65 -27.04
C THR A 125 -19.98 -34.03 -26.10
N ASP A 126 -18.71 -34.42 -26.26
CA ASP A 126 -17.55 -33.79 -25.63
C ASP A 126 -17.46 -32.29 -25.90
N ASP A 127 -17.76 -31.83 -27.12
CA ASP A 127 -17.85 -30.40 -27.45
C ASP A 127 -18.85 -29.64 -26.56
N ASP A 128 -20.02 -30.22 -26.29
CA ASP A 128 -21.03 -29.60 -25.42
C ASP A 128 -20.52 -29.49 -23.97
N LEU A 129 -19.80 -30.50 -23.49
CA LEU A 129 -19.15 -30.48 -22.17
C LEU A 129 -18.03 -29.42 -22.11
N TYR A 130 -17.18 -29.35 -23.13
CA TYR A 130 -16.14 -28.33 -23.22
C TYR A 130 -16.72 -26.92 -23.27
N ALA A 131 -17.83 -26.71 -24.00
CA ALA A 131 -18.54 -25.44 -24.05
C ALA A 131 -19.11 -25.05 -22.67
N ALA A 132 -19.70 -26.00 -21.95
CA ALA A 132 -20.21 -25.77 -20.60
C ALA A 132 -19.08 -25.45 -19.60
N LEU A 133 -17.97 -26.19 -19.64
CA LEU A 133 -16.78 -25.92 -18.81
C LEU A 133 -16.14 -24.57 -19.13
N PHE A 134 -16.07 -24.21 -20.41
CA PHE A 134 -15.58 -22.91 -20.86
C PHE A 134 -16.47 -21.77 -20.37
N LYS A 135 -17.80 -21.95 -20.45
CA LYS A 135 -18.79 -20.98 -19.92
C LYS A 135 -18.64 -20.80 -18.41
N LEU A 136 -18.54 -21.88 -17.65
CA LEU A 136 -18.34 -21.82 -16.20
C LEU A 136 -17.01 -21.12 -15.84
N THR A 137 -15.95 -21.40 -16.58
CA THR A 137 -14.63 -20.79 -16.36
C THR A 137 -14.62 -19.31 -16.73
N SER A 138 -15.32 -18.92 -17.80
CA SER A 138 -15.38 -17.54 -18.28
C SER A 138 -16.35 -16.66 -17.48
N GLU A 139 -17.15 -17.26 -16.60
CA GLU A 139 -18.16 -16.56 -15.80
C GLU A 139 -17.51 -15.54 -14.86
N LYS A 140 -18.05 -14.31 -14.83
CA LYS A 140 -17.55 -13.26 -13.95
C LYS A 140 -18.13 -13.42 -12.55
N LEU A 141 -17.51 -14.28 -11.76
CA LEU A 141 -17.92 -14.52 -10.37
C LEU A 141 -17.61 -13.32 -9.46
N PRO A 142 -18.43 -13.10 -8.40
CA PRO A 142 -18.25 -12.01 -7.46
C PRO A 142 -17.17 -12.34 -6.42
N HIS A 143 -15.94 -12.66 -6.85
CA HIS A 143 -14.82 -12.85 -5.93
C HIS A 143 -14.68 -11.62 -5.03
N TYR A 144 -14.53 -11.82 -3.73
CA TYR A 144 -14.50 -10.74 -2.74
C TYR A 144 -13.31 -10.89 -1.81
N ARG A 145 -13.08 -9.82 -1.04
CA ARG A 145 -12.11 -9.76 0.04
C ARG A 145 -12.73 -9.18 1.29
N LEU A 146 -12.23 -9.61 2.43
CA LEU A 146 -12.52 -9.04 3.73
C LEU A 146 -11.55 -7.89 3.99
N VAL A 147 -12.02 -6.87 4.69
CA VAL A 147 -11.20 -5.76 5.19
C VAL A 147 -11.55 -5.61 6.66
N GLY A 148 -10.58 -5.79 7.54
CA GLY A 148 -10.73 -5.74 8.99
C GLY A 148 -9.88 -4.64 9.62
N ASP A 149 -10.36 -4.13 10.75
CA ASP A 149 -9.60 -3.23 11.63
C ASP A 149 -10.13 -3.31 13.07
N ASN A 150 -9.29 -2.89 14.01
CA ASN A 150 -9.67 -2.69 15.40
C ASN A 150 -10.62 -1.49 15.53
N ILE A 151 -11.68 -1.65 16.31
CA ILE A 151 -12.55 -0.54 16.69
C ILE A 151 -12.43 -0.25 18.20
N ASP A 152 -11.44 0.56 18.53
CA ASP A 152 -11.20 0.98 19.91
C ASP A 152 -12.12 2.13 20.33
N PHE A 153 -12.69 2.02 21.53
CA PHE A 153 -13.55 3.04 22.10
C PHE A 153 -13.41 3.10 23.63
N VAL A 154 -13.28 4.32 24.17
CA VAL A 154 -13.20 4.53 25.63
C VAL A 154 -14.52 5.08 26.14
N ILE A 155 -15.12 4.41 27.11
CA ILE A 155 -16.24 4.93 27.89
C ILE A 155 -15.67 5.56 29.14
N HIS A 156 -15.74 6.89 29.22
CA HIS A 156 -15.33 7.62 30.42
C HIS A 156 -16.40 7.56 31.50
N ALA A 157 -16.01 7.15 32.71
CA ALA A 157 -16.87 7.27 33.88
C ALA A 157 -16.98 8.76 34.25
N ARG A 158 -18.22 9.25 34.46
CA ARG A 158 -18.44 10.65 34.86
C ARG A 158 -17.78 10.97 36.21
N ILE A 159 -17.81 10.01 37.13
CA ILE A 159 -17.13 10.04 38.42
C ILE A 159 -16.41 8.70 38.53
N GLN A 160 -15.08 8.75 38.66
CA GLN A 160 -14.28 7.54 38.81
C GLN A 160 -14.32 7.06 40.26
N SER A 161 -14.55 5.77 40.45
CA SER A 161 -14.38 5.08 41.74
C SER A 161 -13.79 3.69 41.50
N GLU A 162 -13.41 2.99 42.57
CA GLU A 162 -12.89 1.61 42.48
C GLU A 162 -13.86 0.68 41.73
N MET A 163 -15.17 0.90 41.88
CA MET A 163 -16.22 0.13 41.20
C MET A 163 -16.63 0.70 39.84
N HIS A 164 -16.22 1.94 39.52
CA HIS A 164 -16.64 2.66 38.31
C HIS A 164 -15.42 3.32 37.65
N THR A 165 -14.66 2.52 36.90
CA THR A 165 -13.50 2.97 36.12
C THR A 165 -13.89 3.29 34.68
N ASN A 166 -12.97 3.93 33.94
CA ASN A 166 -13.10 4.00 32.49
C ASN A 166 -13.11 2.58 31.91
N LYS A 167 -13.91 2.35 30.88
CA LYS A 167 -13.95 1.08 30.17
C LYS A 167 -13.34 1.24 28.80
N ASP A 168 -12.29 0.50 28.54
CA ASP A 168 -11.65 0.41 27.23
C ASP A 168 -12.25 -0.77 26.48
N ILE A 169 -12.83 -0.47 25.31
CA ILE A 169 -13.44 -1.45 24.42
C ILE A 169 -12.49 -1.70 23.27
N HIS A 170 -12.19 -2.98 23.03
CA HIS A 170 -11.36 -3.47 21.94
C HIS A 170 -12.13 -4.55 21.19
N TRP A 171 -12.80 -4.16 20.10
CA TRP A 171 -13.55 -5.06 19.24
C TRP A 171 -12.99 -5.00 17.81
N THR A 172 -13.51 -5.85 16.93
CA THR A 172 -13.14 -5.88 15.52
C THR A 172 -14.33 -5.51 14.66
N ARG A 173 -14.08 -4.70 13.63
CA ARG A 173 -15.06 -4.37 12.59
C ARG A 173 -14.54 -4.85 11.24
N GLU A 174 -15.45 -5.31 10.41
CA GLU A 174 -15.14 -5.75 9.06
C GLU A 174 -16.15 -5.24 8.02
N TYR A 175 -15.70 -5.13 6.79
CA TYR A 175 -16.58 -5.05 5.62
C TYR A 175 -15.97 -5.87 4.50
N THR A 176 -16.78 -6.18 3.49
CA THR A 176 -16.33 -6.85 2.28
C THR A 176 -16.48 -5.99 1.07
N VAL A 177 -15.63 -6.24 0.09
CA VAL A 177 -15.64 -5.59 -1.21
C VAL A 177 -15.43 -6.62 -2.31
N VAL A 178 -16.22 -6.51 -3.38
CA VAL A 178 -16.08 -7.36 -4.57
C VAL A 178 -14.87 -6.88 -5.39
N ASN A 179 -14.08 -7.83 -5.87
CA ASN A 179 -12.97 -7.59 -6.77
C ASN A 179 -13.47 -6.95 -8.07
N LYS A 180 -12.75 -5.92 -8.53
CA LYS A 180 -13.04 -5.25 -9.80
C LYS A 180 -12.33 -5.94 -10.97
N VAL A 181 -11.21 -6.60 -10.69
CA VAL A 181 -10.37 -7.28 -11.66
C VAL A 181 -10.31 -8.75 -11.30
N ASN A 182 -10.83 -9.60 -12.20
CA ASN A 182 -10.76 -11.05 -12.11
C ASN A 182 -10.30 -11.57 -13.47
N GLU A 183 -9.19 -12.31 -13.50
CA GLU A 183 -8.62 -12.91 -14.72
C GLU A 183 -8.81 -14.43 -14.67
N PRO A 184 -9.88 -14.98 -15.29
CA PRO A 184 -10.31 -16.37 -15.07
C PRO A 184 -9.37 -17.42 -15.66
N PHE A 185 -8.55 -17.07 -16.65
CA PHE A 185 -7.65 -17.99 -17.35
C PHE A 185 -6.22 -17.99 -16.80
N MET A 186 -5.96 -17.21 -15.77
CA MET A 186 -4.64 -17.08 -15.17
C MET A 186 -4.31 -18.33 -14.33
N SER A 187 -3.05 -18.76 -14.33
CA SER A 187 -2.66 -19.98 -13.62
C SER A 187 -2.85 -19.86 -12.11
N THR A 188 -3.53 -20.85 -11.53
CA THR A 188 -3.76 -21.02 -10.09
C THR A 188 -2.94 -22.16 -9.49
N MET A 189 -2.19 -22.90 -10.32
CA MET A 189 -1.71 -24.24 -9.96
C MET A 189 -0.40 -24.27 -9.17
N THR A 190 0.47 -23.26 -9.29
CA THR A 190 1.76 -23.24 -8.56
C THR A 190 2.27 -21.82 -8.29
N PRO A 191 3.12 -21.63 -7.26
CA PRO A 191 3.97 -20.45 -7.12
C PRO A 191 4.73 -20.15 -8.41
N GLN A 192 4.93 -18.86 -8.72
CA GLN A 192 5.53 -18.44 -10.00
C GLN A 192 7.00 -18.85 -10.16
N LYS A 193 7.77 -18.81 -9.07
CA LYS A 193 9.18 -19.24 -9.04
C LYS A 193 9.61 -19.57 -7.61
N PRO A 194 10.59 -20.47 -7.41
CA PRO A 194 11.14 -20.78 -6.10
C PRO A 194 11.74 -19.55 -5.39
N PRO A 195 11.71 -19.47 -4.04
CA PRO A 195 12.22 -18.32 -3.30
C PRO A 195 13.72 -18.09 -3.51
N LYS A 196 14.49 -19.17 -3.74
CA LYS A 196 15.93 -19.13 -4.03
C LYS A 196 16.25 -18.38 -5.32
N GLU A 197 15.34 -18.37 -6.28
CA GLU A 197 15.48 -17.70 -7.57
C GLU A 197 15.14 -16.20 -7.51
N ILE A 198 14.67 -15.70 -6.37
CA ILE A 198 14.43 -14.26 -6.19
C ILE A 198 15.76 -13.50 -6.19
N GLN A 199 15.90 -12.65 -7.19
CA GLN A 199 16.99 -11.71 -7.33
C GLN A 199 16.58 -10.34 -6.77
N LEU A 200 17.55 -9.60 -6.23
CA LEU A 200 17.29 -8.26 -5.68
C LEU A 200 16.77 -7.27 -6.73
N ILE A 201 17.12 -7.45 -8.00
CA ILE A 201 16.60 -6.65 -9.11
C ILE A 201 15.06 -6.72 -9.21
N ASN A 202 14.46 -7.80 -8.72
CA ASN A 202 13.00 -7.96 -8.70
C ASN A 202 12.36 -7.10 -7.60
N LEU A 203 13.07 -6.83 -6.51
CA LEU A 203 12.54 -6.20 -5.29
C LEU A 203 12.91 -4.73 -5.12
N LEU A 204 13.98 -4.28 -5.78
CA LEU A 204 14.56 -2.95 -5.58
C LEU A 204 14.19 -2.00 -6.73
N PRO A 205 14.24 -0.67 -6.49
CA PRO A 205 13.88 0.33 -7.49
C PRO A 205 15.03 0.52 -8.49
N VAL A 206 15.34 -0.51 -9.28
CA VAL A 206 16.41 -0.48 -10.29
C VAL A 206 16.10 0.49 -11.42
N LYS A 207 17.10 0.84 -12.23
CA LYS A 207 16.97 1.86 -13.28
C LYS A 207 15.77 1.70 -14.22
N PRO A 208 15.41 0.50 -14.72
CA PRO A 208 14.16 0.34 -15.49
C PRO A 208 12.90 0.73 -14.73
N VAL A 209 12.83 0.49 -13.42
CA VAL A 209 11.72 0.92 -12.55
C VAL A 209 11.73 2.45 -12.42
N GLN A 210 12.91 3.04 -12.20
CA GLN A 210 13.06 4.50 -12.11
C GLN A 210 12.64 5.20 -13.40
N GLU A 211 13.08 4.69 -14.57
CA GLU A 211 12.75 5.23 -15.89
C GLU A 211 11.23 5.21 -16.16
N ARG A 212 10.53 4.14 -15.78
CA ARG A 212 9.07 4.08 -15.87
C ARG A 212 8.40 5.16 -15.03
N LEU A 213 8.83 5.36 -13.79
CA LEU A 213 8.26 6.38 -12.90
C LEU A 213 8.60 7.81 -13.33
N ILE A 214 9.78 8.06 -13.90
CA ILE A 214 10.16 9.37 -14.45
C ILE A 214 9.16 9.84 -15.51
N GLN A 215 8.71 8.95 -16.38
CA GLN A 215 7.68 9.26 -17.37
C GLN A 215 6.34 9.64 -16.70
N LYS A 216 5.97 8.98 -15.61
CA LYS A 216 4.74 9.29 -14.86
C LYS A 216 4.85 10.62 -14.11
N TRP A 217 6.00 10.89 -13.48
CA TRP A 217 6.28 12.18 -12.84
C TRP A 217 6.29 13.34 -13.84
N ALA A 218 6.75 13.13 -15.07
CA ALA A 218 6.65 14.13 -16.13
C ALA A 218 5.18 14.50 -16.41
N VAL A 219 4.28 13.50 -16.45
CA VAL A 219 2.84 13.76 -16.57
C VAL A 219 2.32 14.54 -15.36
N LEU A 220 2.67 14.16 -14.13
CA LEU A 220 2.18 14.87 -12.94
C LEU A 220 2.68 16.32 -12.85
N THR A 221 3.95 16.55 -13.16
CA THR A 221 4.55 17.90 -13.18
C THR A 221 3.93 18.75 -14.28
N SER A 222 3.61 18.18 -15.44
CA SER A 222 2.88 18.87 -16.52
C SER A 222 1.53 19.42 -16.05
N ARG A 223 0.80 18.67 -15.21
CA ARG A 223 -0.48 19.12 -14.60
C ARG A 223 -0.27 20.32 -13.69
N VAL A 224 0.78 20.31 -12.87
CA VAL A 224 1.11 21.41 -11.95
C VAL A 224 1.50 22.67 -12.72
N ILE A 225 2.38 22.53 -13.71
CA ILE A 225 2.85 23.63 -14.55
C ILE A 225 1.67 24.28 -15.29
N CYS A 226 0.83 23.48 -15.97
CA CYS A 226 -0.33 24.01 -16.68
C CYS A 226 -1.38 24.61 -15.74
N LYS A 227 -1.43 24.18 -14.48
CA LYS A 227 -2.35 24.75 -13.50
C LYS A 227 -1.93 26.15 -13.06
N TYR A 228 -0.65 26.36 -12.76
CA TYR A 228 -0.18 27.57 -12.08
C TYR A 228 0.61 28.55 -12.95
N MET A 229 1.26 28.11 -14.02
CA MET A 229 2.08 28.99 -14.86
C MET A 229 1.29 29.53 -16.04
N LEU A 230 1.16 30.86 -16.13
CA LEU A 230 0.29 31.54 -17.10
C LEU A 230 0.60 31.13 -18.55
N LYS A 231 1.89 31.07 -18.90
CA LYS A 231 2.34 30.71 -20.25
C LYS A 231 1.87 29.33 -20.71
N PHE A 232 1.70 28.36 -19.81
CA PHE A 232 1.35 26.98 -20.15
C PHE A 232 -0.14 26.66 -19.97
N GLN A 233 -0.96 27.60 -19.49
CA GLN A 233 -2.38 27.33 -19.23
C GLN A 233 -3.18 26.99 -20.49
N HIS A 234 -2.75 27.45 -21.66
CA HIS A 234 -3.36 27.10 -22.95
C HIS A 234 -3.22 25.61 -23.30
N LEU A 235 -2.32 24.87 -22.62
CA LEU A 235 -2.14 23.43 -22.80
C LEU A 235 -3.01 22.59 -21.87
N LYS A 236 -3.81 23.19 -20.97
CA LYS A 236 -4.66 22.45 -20.02
C LYS A 236 -5.51 21.37 -20.71
N ASP A 237 -6.08 21.68 -21.86
CA ASP A 237 -6.98 20.77 -22.57
C ASP A 237 -6.29 19.55 -23.20
N VAL A 238 -4.96 19.60 -23.37
CA VAL A 238 -4.16 18.49 -23.93
C VAL A 238 -3.30 17.77 -22.89
N VAL A 239 -3.35 18.20 -21.62
CA VAL A 239 -2.63 17.54 -20.52
C VAL A 239 -3.34 16.25 -20.10
N ILE A 240 -2.55 15.21 -19.83
CA ILE A 240 -3.05 13.92 -19.34
C ILE A 240 -3.42 14.05 -17.86
N TYR A 241 -4.72 14.13 -17.54
CA TYR A 241 -5.23 14.18 -16.17
C TYR A 241 -5.45 12.81 -15.52
N HIS A 242 -5.68 11.77 -16.33
CA HIS A 242 -5.84 10.39 -15.89
C HIS A 242 -4.87 9.52 -16.67
N ILE A 243 -3.97 8.84 -15.95
CA ILE A 243 -2.99 7.96 -16.57
C ILE A 243 -3.67 6.61 -16.80
N ALA A 244 -3.95 6.29 -18.06
CA ALA A 244 -4.62 5.05 -18.42
C ALA A 244 -3.72 3.81 -18.16
N HIS A 245 -4.38 2.72 -17.79
CA HIS A 245 -3.84 1.37 -17.63
C HIS A 245 -4.92 0.35 -18.05
N ASN A 246 -4.56 -0.94 -18.10
CA ASN A 246 -5.43 -1.99 -18.63
C ASN A 246 -6.81 -2.06 -17.96
N TYR A 247 -6.87 -1.73 -16.67
CA TYR A 247 -8.08 -1.82 -15.83
C TYR A 247 -8.72 -0.47 -15.49
N SER A 248 -8.43 0.60 -16.23
CA SER A 248 -8.95 1.94 -15.87
C SER A 248 -10.48 2.01 -15.90
N LYS A 249 -11.15 1.22 -16.76
CA LYS A 249 -12.62 1.17 -16.83
C LYS A 249 -13.22 0.51 -15.59
N GLU A 250 -12.65 -0.61 -15.19
CA GLU A 250 -13.00 -1.39 -14.01
C GLU A 250 -12.77 -0.54 -12.75
N MET A 251 -11.61 0.11 -12.65
CA MET A 251 -11.27 0.96 -11.51
C MET A 251 -12.14 2.22 -11.39
N ALA A 252 -12.65 2.73 -12.52
CA ALA A 252 -13.61 3.83 -12.52
C ALA A 252 -15.00 3.42 -12.02
N SER A 253 -15.35 2.12 -12.02
CA SER A 253 -16.66 1.67 -11.53
C SER A 253 -16.83 1.81 -10.02
N LYS A 254 -18.08 1.91 -9.54
CA LYS A 254 -18.39 1.97 -8.10
C LYS A 254 -18.16 0.60 -7.46
N SER A 255 -17.47 0.58 -6.32
CA SER A 255 -17.23 -0.66 -5.56
C SER A 255 -18.52 -1.20 -4.96
N ALA A 256 -18.76 -2.50 -5.12
CA ALA A 256 -19.81 -3.22 -4.42
C ALA A 256 -19.28 -3.70 -3.06
N THR A 257 -19.99 -3.37 -1.98
CA THR A 257 -19.59 -3.72 -0.62
C THR A 257 -20.73 -4.32 0.18
N CYS A 258 -20.36 -4.97 1.29
CA CYS A 258 -21.28 -5.44 2.32
C CYS A 258 -20.64 -5.20 3.69
N CYS A 259 -21.27 -4.38 4.54
CA CYS A 259 -20.83 -4.25 5.93
C CYS A 259 -21.09 -5.54 6.70
N LEU A 260 -20.13 -5.98 7.51
CA LEU A 260 -20.27 -7.14 8.38
C LEU A 260 -20.61 -6.71 9.81
N GLY A 261 -21.14 -7.64 10.60
CA GLY A 261 -21.35 -7.47 12.02
C GLY A 261 -20.04 -7.21 12.78
N LEU A 262 -20.17 -6.74 14.02
CA LEU A 262 -19.02 -6.62 14.91
C LEU A 262 -18.59 -7.99 15.41
N GLN A 263 -17.29 -8.19 15.55
CA GLN A 263 -16.74 -9.31 16.30
C GLN A 263 -16.20 -8.82 17.63
N PHE A 264 -16.64 -9.43 18.72
CA PHE A 264 -16.26 -9.08 20.09
C PHE A 264 -14.96 -9.75 20.52
N HIS A 265 -14.01 -9.78 19.59
CA HIS A 265 -12.65 -10.26 19.77
C HIS A 265 -11.71 -9.07 19.68
N ASN A 266 -10.71 -9.05 20.55
CA ASN A 266 -9.62 -8.11 20.59
C ASN A 266 -8.44 -8.68 19.79
N PRO A 267 -8.16 -8.17 18.58
CA PRO A 267 -7.09 -8.70 17.73
C PRO A 267 -5.69 -8.50 18.31
N ASN A 268 -5.55 -7.68 19.36
CA ASN A 268 -4.28 -7.55 20.10
C ASN A 268 -3.97 -8.80 20.94
N VAL A 269 -4.96 -9.66 21.23
CA VAL A 269 -4.83 -10.90 22.00
C VAL A 269 -4.77 -12.08 21.02
N ALA A 270 -3.68 -12.84 21.03
CA ALA A 270 -3.42 -13.89 20.03
C ALA A 270 -4.52 -14.97 19.96
N SER A 271 -5.04 -15.41 21.11
CA SER A 271 -6.13 -16.38 21.17
C SER A 271 -7.44 -15.83 20.59
N GLU A 272 -7.73 -14.55 20.82
CA GLU A 272 -8.93 -13.89 20.25
C GLU A 272 -8.78 -13.61 18.76
N MET A 273 -7.57 -13.28 18.28
CA MET A 273 -7.27 -13.22 16.85
C MET A 273 -7.48 -14.59 16.17
N ALA A 274 -7.13 -15.69 16.84
CA ALA A 274 -7.41 -17.03 16.32
C ALA A 274 -8.91 -17.32 16.21
N GLN A 275 -9.69 -16.99 17.25
CA GLN A 275 -11.15 -17.14 17.22
C GLN A 275 -11.79 -16.28 16.11
N PHE A 276 -11.28 -15.07 15.92
CA PHE A 276 -11.69 -14.18 14.84
C PHE A 276 -11.44 -14.83 13.46
N LEU A 277 -10.24 -15.37 13.21
CA LEU A 277 -9.92 -16.03 11.95
C LEU A 277 -10.76 -17.29 11.71
N ILE A 278 -11.00 -18.10 12.75
CA ILE A 278 -11.88 -19.28 12.69
C ILE A 278 -13.31 -18.87 12.30
N SER A 279 -13.87 -17.87 12.99
CA SER A 279 -15.22 -17.33 12.72
C SER A 279 -15.33 -16.83 11.27
N ASN A 280 -14.32 -16.13 10.76
CA ASN A 280 -14.28 -15.67 9.38
C ASN A 280 -14.17 -16.81 8.37
N HIS A 281 -13.38 -17.83 8.69
CA HIS A 281 -13.24 -19.00 7.85
C HIS A 281 -14.58 -19.72 7.69
N GLU A 282 -15.24 -20.04 8.80
CA GLU A 282 -16.54 -20.73 8.81
C GLU A 282 -17.62 -19.94 8.05
N LYS A 283 -17.70 -18.63 8.27
CA LYS A 283 -18.77 -17.81 7.71
C LYS A 283 -18.53 -17.45 6.24
N TYR A 284 -17.31 -17.02 5.91
CA TYR A 284 -17.07 -16.25 4.70
C TYR A 284 -16.16 -16.92 3.68
N VAL A 285 -15.46 -18.01 4.02
CA VAL A 285 -14.68 -18.77 3.04
C VAL A 285 -15.62 -19.72 2.28
N PRO A 286 -15.61 -19.72 0.93
CA PRO A 286 -16.30 -20.71 0.11
C PRO A 286 -15.70 -22.12 0.31
N CYS A 287 -16.54 -23.11 0.67
CA CYS A 287 -16.09 -24.47 1.02
C CYS A 287 -16.91 -25.60 0.34
N TYR A 288 -16.27 -26.76 0.15
CA TYR A 288 -16.87 -28.01 -0.30
C TYR A 288 -17.46 -28.80 0.87
N GLY A 289 -18.80 -28.92 0.92
CA GLY A 289 -19.50 -29.86 1.80
C GLY A 289 -19.18 -29.70 3.30
N GLU A 290 -19.44 -30.75 4.08
CA GLU A 290 -19.16 -30.79 5.54
C GLU A 290 -17.69 -31.04 5.87
N THR A 291 -16.87 -31.44 4.89
CA THR A 291 -15.44 -31.77 5.06
C THR A 291 -14.51 -30.55 5.03
N ASN A 292 -15.04 -29.32 5.04
CA ASN A 292 -14.29 -28.05 5.06
C ASN A 292 -13.19 -27.92 3.98
N GLY A 293 -13.38 -28.50 2.79
CA GLY A 293 -12.44 -28.31 1.68
C GLY A 293 -12.53 -26.88 1.14
N VAL A 294 -11.46 -26.10 1.17
CA VAL A 294 -11.47 -24.70 0.68
C VAL A 294 -11.61 -24.66 -0.85
N ILE A 295 -12.61 -23.93 -1.35
CA ILE A 295 -12.81 -23.69 -2.79
C ILE A 295 -11.97 -22.51 -3.26
N LEU A 296 -12.06 -21.40 -2.51
CA LEU A 296 -11.43 -20.14 -2.84
C LEU A 296 -10.82 -19.55 -1.57
N THR A 297 -9.53 -19.24 -1.62
CA THR A 297 -8.89 -18.46 -0.57
C THR A 297 -9.35 -17.01 -0.66
N VAL A 298 -9.91 -16.49 0.44
CA VAL A 298 -10.44 -15.13 0.53
C VAL A 298 -9.36 -14.21 1.13
N PRO A 299 -8.97 -13.12 0.45
CA PRO A 299 -8.06 -12.15 1.03
C PRO A 299 -8.67 -11.44 2.25
N LEU A 300 -7.87 -11.27 3.30
CA LEU A 300 -8.18 -10.51 4.51
C LEU A 300 -7.21 -9.34 4.63
N HIS A 301 -7.70 -8.14 4.30
CA HIS A 301 -6.95 -6.91 4.42
C HIS A 301 -6.99 -6.33 5.83
N GLY A 302 -5.89 -5.72 6.24
CA GLY A 302 -5.84 -4.86 7.42
C GLY A 302 -4.68 -3.89 7.35
N ASP A 303 -4.54 -3.03 8.37
CA ASP A 303 -3.31 -2.29 8.55
C ASP A 303 -2.12 -3.24 8.84
N GLN A 304 -0.91 -2.69 8.95
CA GLN A 304 0.29 -3.53 9.14
C GLN A 304 0.21 -4.38 10.42
N LEU A 305 -0.34 -3.85 11.51
CA LEU A 305 -0.39 -4.56 12.79
C LEU A 305 -1.45 -5.67 12.78
N PHE A 306 -2.60 -5.40 12.17
CA PHE A 306 -3.67 -6.37 12.00
C PHE A 306 -3.22 -7.54 11.12
N GLU A 307 -2.61 -7.24 9.97
CA GLU A 307 -2.02 -8.26 9.07
C GLU A 307 -0.98 -9.11 9.80
N GLU A 308 -0.03 -8.45 10.50
CA GLU A 308 1.07 -9.14 11.17
C GLU A 308 0.56 -10.17 12.19
N ARG A 309 -0.45 -9.78 12.98
CA ARG A 309 -1.04 -10.65 13.99
C ARG A 309 -1.83 -11.79 13.36
N ALA A 310 -2.62 -11.52 12.33
CA ALA A 310 -3.38 -12.54 11.63
C ALA A 310 -2.44 -13.58 11.00
N ARG A 311 -1.36 -13.12 10.33
CA ARG A 311 -0.36 -14.00 9.71
C ARG A 311 0.39 -14.83 10.75
N ASN A 312 0.84 -14.21 11.84
CA ASN A 312 1.53 -14.94 12.91
C ASN A 312 0.60 -16.00 13.55
N THR A 313 -0.70 -15.71 13.67
CA THR A 313 -1.69 -16.70 14.09
C THR A 313 -1.78 -17.83 13.07
N GLN A 314 -1.90 -17.56 11.77
CA GLN A 314 -1.91 -18.62 10.74
C GLN A 314 -0.65 -19.49 10.78
N TRP A 315 0.53 -18.90 10.99
CA TRP A 315 1.78 -19.66 11.15
C TRP A 315 1.76 -20.63 12.34
N THR A 316 1.00 -20.30 13.39
CA THR A 316 0.84 -21.20 14.56
C THR A 316 -0.07 -22.39 14.25
N TYR A 317 -0.93 -22.30 13.23
CA TYR A 317 -1.88 -23.34 12.84
C TYR A 317 -1.37 -24.22 11.68
N GLN A 318 -0.09 -24.12 11.30
CA GLN A 318 0.45 -24.85 10.14
C GLN A 318 0.39 -26.38 10.24
N ASP A 319 0.35 -26.93 11.46
CA ASP A 319 0.26 -28.38 11.71
C ASP A 319 -1.16 -28.95 11.51
N GLY A 320 -2.13 -28.12 11.06
CA GLY A 320 -3.49 -28.57 10.75
C GLY A 320 -3.56 -29.62 9.63
N ASN A 321 -4.54 -30.53 9.72
CA ASN A 321 -4.65 -31.67 8.79
C ASN A 321 -5.15 -31.27 7.39
N ASN A 322 -5.83 -30.13 7.27
CA ASN A 322 -6.41 -29.64 6.03
C ASN A 322 -6.30 -28.09 5.97
N LEU A 323 -6.62 -27.50 4.81
CA LEU A 323 -6.52 -26.04 4.61
C LEU A 323 -7.39 -25.23 5.60
N SER A 324 -8.53 -25.77 6.03
CA SER A 324 -9.39 -25.11 7.01
C SER A 324 -8.77 -25.11 8.41
N ASP A 325 -8.23 -26.25 8.85
CA ASP A 325 -7.52 -26.36 10.14
C ASP A 325 -6.29 -25.44 10.18
N LYS A 326 -5.62 -25.28 9.03
CA LYS A 326 -4.50 -24.35 8.84
C LYS A 326 -4.93 -22.87 8.72
N LEU A 327 -6.22 -22.59 8.70
CA LEU A 327 -6.81 -21.27 8.44
C LEU A 327 -6.39 -20.66 7.09
N GLN A 328 -6.01 -21.49 6.12
CA GLN A 328 -5.48 -21.10 4.80
C GLN A 328 -6.58 -20.84 3.76
N GLY A 329 -7.86 -20.98 4.13
CA GLY A 329 -8.95 -20.37 3.36
C GLY A 329 -8.97 -18.84 3.44
N LEU A 330 -8.19 -18.24 4.35
CA LEU A 330 -7.93 -16.81 4.39
C LEU A 330 -6.48 -16.53 3.96
N ARG A 331 -6.25 -15.43 3.23
CA ARG A 331 -4.90 -14.91 2.96
C ARG A 331 -4.75 -13.51 3.51
N THR A 332 -3.82 -13.29 4.42
CA THR A 332 -3.60 -11.95 5.00
C THR A 332 -2.88 -11.03 4.01
N GLU A 333 -3.38 -9.80 3.87
CA GLU A 333 -2.82 -8.79 2.98
C GLU A 333 -2.75 -7.44 3.71
N PHE A 334 -1.60 -6.75 3.69
CA PHE A 334 -1.53 -5.40 4.29
C PHE A 334 -2.24 -4.38 3.37
N ALA A 335 -2.72 -3.27 3.93
CA ALA A 335 -3.41 -2.19 3.22
C ALA A 335 -2.57 -0.91 3.06
N ASP A 336 -3.00 -0.01 2.16
CA ASP A 336 -2.13 1.06 1.63
C ASP A 336 -2.22 2.41 2.34
N TRP A 337 -3.32 2.74 3.04
CA TRP A 337 -3.45 4.08 3.64
C TRP A 337 -2.44 4.30 4.77
N HIS A 338 -2.31 3.34 5.68
CA HIS A 338 -1.33 3.43 6.77
C HIS A 338 0.12 3.36 6.29
N ALA A 339 0.42 2.60 5.23
CA ALA A 339 1.73 2.60 4.58
C ALA A 339 2.05 4.00 4.02
N LYS A 340 1.11 4.62 3.30
CA LYS A 340 1.26 6.00 2.83
C LYS A 340 1.39 7.02 3.98
N LEU A 341 0.60 6.88 5.04
CA LEU A 341 0.71 7.72 6.24
C LEU A 341 2.13 7.67 6.81
N ASN A 342 2.74 6.48 6.86
CA ASN A 342 4.11 6.32 7.34
C ASN A 342 5.14 6.97 6.42
N LEU A 343 4.94 6.98 5.10
CA LEU A 343 5.81 7.76 4.18
C LEU A 343 5.72 9.26 4.47
N TYR A 344 4.51 9.79 4.73
CA TYR A 344 4.35 11.18 5.19
C TYR A 344 5.04 11.45 6.52
N MET A 345 5.04 10.48 7.45
CA MET A 345 5.77 10.62 8.72
C MET A 345 7.29 10.65 8.50
N VAL A 346 7.83 9.78 7.64
CA VAL A 346 9.26 9.81 7.27
C VAL A 346 9.65 11.16 6.67
N GLU A 347 8.81 11.69 5.79
CA GLU A 347 8.99 12.99 5.17
C GLU A 347 8.91 14.14 6.19
N PHE A 348 7.96 14.07 7.13
CA PHE A 348 7.85 15.01 8.25
C PHE A 348 9.11 15.01 9.12
N ASP A 349 9.54 13.83 9.58
CA ASP A 349 10.71 13.64 10.43
C ASP A 349 11.99 14.17 9.77
N LYS A 350 12.08 14.07 8.44
CA LYS A 350 13.23 14.54 7.66
C LYS A 350 13.24 16.05 7.44
N PHE A 351 12.10 16.67 7.15
CA PHE A 351 12.04 18.06 6.64
C PHE A 351 11.39 19.08 7.58
N VAL A 352 10.77 18.65 8.68
CA VAL A 352 10.08 19.54 9.63
C VAL A 352 10.82 19.59 10.96
N SER A 353 11.47 20.74 11.22
CA SER A 353 12.09 21.05 12.51
C SER A 353 11.54 22.36 13.06
N ASN A 354 11.22 22.42 14.35
CA ASN A 354 10.80 23.67 14.98
C ASN A 354 11.88 24.76 14.94
N ALA A 355 13.17 24.37 14.95
CA ALA A 355 14.28 25.31 14.81
C ALA A 355 14.29 26.02 13.45
N SER A 356 13.77 25.36 12.41
CA SER A 356 13.72 25.90 11.05
C SER A 356 12.58 26.90 10.80
N ALA A 357 11.86 27.34 11.84
CA ALA A 357 10.72 28.24 11.70
C ALA A 357 11.06 29.59 11.04
N SER A 358 12.31 30.06 11.18
CA SER A 358 12.85 31.28 10.57
C SER A 358 13.59 31.04 9.26
N ASP A 359 13.89 29.79 8.92
CA ASP A 359 14.74 29.43 7.78
C ASP A 359 13.89 29.42 6.49
N ILE A 360 13.87 30.55 5.78
CA ILE A 360 13.04 30.76 4.58
C ILE A 360 13.27 29.63 3.57
N GLY A 361 12.18 29.00 3.12
CA GLY A 361 12.21 27.88 2.17
C GLY A 361 12.05 26.51 2.83
N THR A 362 12.36 26.36 4.12
CA THR A 362 12.13 25.10 4.85
C THR A 362 10.65 24.83 5.09
N SER A 363 10.27 23.55 5.30
CA SER A 363 8.86 23.20 5.50
C SER A 363 8.22 23.87 6.71
N ARG A 364 8.95 24.05 7.81
CA ARG A 364 8.40 24.76 8.99
C ARG A 364 8.15 26.24 8.70
N ALA A 365 9.07 26.92 8.02
CA ALA A 365 8.89 28.31 7.59
C ALA A 365 7.73 28.44 6.60
N ASN A 366 7.63 27.53 5.63
CA ASN A 366 6.55 27.51 4.63
C ASN A 366 5.17 27.36 5.30
N MET A 367 5.03 26.50 6.31
CA MET A 367 3.79 26.38 7.10
C MET A 367 3.41 27.71 7.76
N ASN A 368 4.37 28.40 8.37
CA ASN A 368 4.13 29.67 9.06
C ASN A 368 3.72 30.78 8.09
N ARG A 369 4.41 30.87 6.96
CA ARG A 369 4.20 31.92 5.95
C ARG A 369 2.90 31.74 5.16
N THR A 370 2.40 30.52 5.08
CA THR A 370 1.13 30.20 4.40
C THR A 370 -0.05 30.06 5.36
N GLY A 371 0.15 30.28 6.67
CA GLY A 371 -0.92 30.17 7.69
C GLY A 371 -1.37 28.74 8.00
N LYS A 372 -0.56 27.73 7.66
CA LYS A 372 -0.88 26.30 7.78
C LYS A 372 -0.40 25.70 9.10
N TYR A 373 -0.70 26.35 10.21
CA TYR A 373 -0.16 26.01 11.53
C TYR A 373 -0.54 24.59 12.01
N ASN A 374 -1.72 24.09 11.66
CA ASN A 374 -2.15 22.74 12.06
C ASN A 374 -1.30 21.64 11.41
N ALA A 375 -0.75 21.88 10.22
CA ALA A 375 0.16 20.92 9.56
C ALA A 375 1.44 20.67 10.37
N ALA A 376 1.87 21.64 11.20
CA ALA A 376 3.05 21.52 12.04
C ALA A 376 2.88 20.51 13.19
N LYS A 377 1.65 20.08 13.49
CA LYS A 377 1.36 19.05 14.50
C LYS A 377 1.60 17.61 13.99
N GLY A 378 1.96 17.46 12.72
CA GLY A 378 2.41 16.19 12.13
C GLY A 378 1.31 15.32 11.53
N GLY A 379 1.75 14.33 10.74
CA GLY A 379 0.88 13.44 9.97
C GLY A 379 0.04 12.49 10.81
N GLU A 380 0.48 12.13 12.03
CA GLU A 380 -0.24 11.17 12.89
C GLU A 380 -1.57 11.73 13.43
N ARG A 381 -1.56 13.00 13.88
CA ARG A 381 -2.75 13.64 14.50
C ARG A 381 -3.51 14.54 13.53
N HIS A 382 -2.81 15.14 12.57
CA HIS A 382 -3.36 16.12 11.63
C HIS A 382 -3.01 15.73 10.19
N TYR A 383 -3.26 14.45 9.85
CA TYR A 383 -2.96 13.86 8.55
C TYR A 383 -3.46 14.71 7.38
N ASN A 384 -4.73 15.13 7.41
CA ASN A 384 -5.35 15.83 6.28
C ASN A 384 -4.74 17.23 6.09
N GLU A 385 -4.46 17.93 7.18
CA GLU A 385 -3.85 19.25 7.17
C GLU A 385 -2.39 19.17 6.69
N TYR A 386 -1.64 18.17 7.16
CA TYR A 386 -0.26 17.96 6.70
C TYR A 386 -0.20 17.55 5.24
N LYS A 387 -1.06 16.62 4.81
CA LYS A 387 -1.16 16.18 3.40
C LYS A 387 -1.49 17.35 2.47
N GLU A 388 -2.44 18.21 2.86
CA GLU A 388 -2.80 19.39 2.06
C GLU A 388 -1.65 20.39 1.98
N PHE A 389 -0.97 20.66 3.12
CA PHE A 389 0.23 21.48 3.14
C PHE A 389 1.30 20.95 2.21
N HIS A 390 1.68 19.68 2.38
CA HIS A 390 2.69 19.01 1.58
C HIS A 390 2.38 19.12 0.10
N GLN A 391 1.12 18.87 -0.31
CA GLN A 391 0.75 18.95 -1.71
C GLN A 391 0.98 20.36 -2.29
N ARG A 392 0.65 21.43 -1.55
CA ARG A 392 0.97 22.80 -2.00
C ARG A 392 2.46 23.06 -2.04
N GLU A 393 3.19 22.59 -1.03
CA GLU A 393 4.63 22.80 -0.96
C GLU A 393 5.35 22.16 -2.15
N ILE A 394 5.00 20.93 -2.52
CA ILE A 394 5.59 20.23 -3.67
C ILE A 394 5.17 20.89 -4.99
N GLU A 395 3.91 21.30 -5.14
CA GLU A 395 3.47 22.07 -6.30
C GLU A 395 4.28 23.38 -6.47
N ALA A 396 4.62 24.05 -5.35
CA ALA A 396 5.44 25.26 -5.36
C ALA A 396 6.92 24.99 -5.65
N HIS A 397 7.47 23.86 -5.15
CA HIS A 397 8.82 23.40 -5.50
C HIS A 397 8.91 23.08 -6.99
N ILE A 398 7.89 22.42 -7.56
CA ILE A 398 7.80 22.17 -9.01
C ILE A 398 7.82 23.48 -9.78
N CYS A 399 7.01 24.45 -9.36
CA CYS A 399 6.97 25.75 -10.02
C CYS A 399 8.31 26.49 -9.96
N ALA A 400 8.93 26.55 -8.78
CA ALA A 400 10.20 27.26 -8.59
C ALA A 400 11.36 26.62 -9.37
N SER A 401 11.50 25.29 -9.29
CA SER A 401 12.55 24.55 -10.03
C SER A 401 12.35 24.60 -11.54
N PHE A 402 11.11 24.53 -12.03
CA PHE A 402 10.83 24.66 -13.45
C PHE A 402 11.09 26.08 -13.97
N MET A 403 10.78 27.12 -13.17
CA MET A 403 11.11 28.51 -13.49
C MET A 403 12.63 28.70 -13.60
N GLU A 404 13.40 28.19 -12.63
CA GLU A 404 14.87 28.20 -12.68
C GLU A 404 15.41 27.51 -13.94
N MET A 405 14.88 26.32 -14.27
CA MET A 405 15.29 25.60 -15.49
C MET A 405 14.97 26.37 -16.78
N SER A 406 13.86 27.09 -16.80
CA SER A 406 13.33 27.79 -17.99
C SER A 406 13.78 29.26 -18.07
N GLY A 407 14.55 29.75 -17.09
CA GLY A 407 14.98 31.14 -16.99
C GLY A 407 13.86 32.14 -16.64
N MET A 408 12.75 31.67 -16.08
CA MET A 408 11.60 32.51 -15.70
C MET A 408 11.80 33.11 -14.31
N ASN A 409 11.40 34.37 -14.11
CA ASN A 409 11.56 35.07 -12.83
C ASN A 409 10.27 35.05 -11.97
N ASN A 410 9.12 34.74 -12.56
CA ASN A 410 7.83 34.65 -11.86
C ASN A 410 6.83 33.79 -12.66
N LEU A 411 5.69 33.45 -12.03
CA LEU A 411 4.67 32.55 -12.61
C LEU A 411 3.99 33.10 -13.88
N SER A 412 4.09 34.40 -14.15
CA SER A 412 3.52 35.06 -15.33
C SER A 412 4.56 35.31 -16.43
N ASP A 413 5.83 34.98 -16.18
CA ASP A 413 6.93 35.20 -17.12
C ASP A 413 6.87 34.22 -18.30
N VAL A 414 7.71 34.45 -19.31
CA VAL A 414 7.87 33.56 -20.47
C VAL A 414 9.26 32.90 -20.41
N PRO A 415 9.39 31.59 -20.74
CA PRO A 415 10.69 30.94 -20.84
C PRO A 415 11.67 31.71 -21.74
N ARG A 416 12.95 31.83 -21.32
CA ARG A 416 13.97 32.58 -22.08
C ARG A 416 14.36 31.93 -23.41
N GLU A 417 14.19 30.62 -23.51
CA GLU A 417 14.39 29.87 -24.75
C GLU A 417 13.06 29.30 -25.25
N ASP A 418 12.73 29.58 -26.51
CA ASP A 418 11.59 29.01 -27.22
C ASP A 418 11.95 27.56 -27.63
N ARG A 419 12.13 26.68 -26.64
CA ARG A 419 12.39 25.26 -26.90
C ARG A 419 11.13 24.64 -27.47
N ARG A 420 11.01 24.65 -28.81
CA ARG A 420 10.05 23.86 -29.59
C ARG A 420 10.31 22.36 -29.43
N LYS A 421 10.20 21.85 -28.21
CA LYS A 421 10.07 20.42 -27.91
C LYS A 421 8.65 20.16 -27.43
N TRP A 422 8.19 18.92 -27.58
CA TRP A 422 6.88 18.55 -27.07
C TRP A 422 6.85 18.80 -25.54
N PHE A 423 5.80 19.43 -25.01
CA PHE A 423 5.76 19.90 -23.62
C PHE A 423 6.08 18.80 -22.59
N LEU A 424 5.64 17.56 -22.86
CA LEU A 424 5.96 16.44 -21.97
C LEU A 424 7.45 16.05 -22.03
N GLU A 425 8.13 16.15 -23.17
CA GLU A 425 9.59 15.94 -23.24
C GLU A 425 10.35 16.97 -22.42
N LEU A 426 9.84 18.20 -22.36
CA LEU A 426 10.37 19.24 -21.50
C LEU A 426 10.15 18.88 -20.02
N CYS A 427 8.99 18.33 -19.66
CA CYS A 427 8.74 17.80 -18.31
C CYS A 427 9.63 16.59 -17.98
N VAL A 428 9.93 15.71 -18.94
CA VAL A 428 10.89 14.60 -18.75
C VAL A 428 12.30 15.14 -18.50
N GLN A 429 12.75 16.15 -19.26
CA GLN A 429 14.03 16.82 -19.02
C GLN A 429 14.07 17.48 -17.64
N TYR A 430 12.96 18.12 -17.24
CA TYR A 430 12.80 18.70 -15.92
C TYR A 430 12.96 17.66 -14.82
N VAL A 431 12.25 16.54 -14.90
CA VAL A 431 12.34 15.47 -13.89
C VAL A 431 13.77 14.94 -13.85
N ASN A 432 14.38 14.61 -14.99
CA ASN A 432 15.77 14.11 -15.02
C ASN A 432 16.80 15.11 -14.46
N LYS A 433 16.55 16.43 -14.57
CA LYS A 433 17.47 17.46 -14.05
C LYS A 433 17.46 17.54 -12.52
N PHE A 434 16.29 17.38 -11.89
CA PHE A 434 16.12 17.61 -10.45
C PHE A 434 15.80 16.34 -9.65
N LEU A 435 15.58 15.21 -10.30
CA LEU A 435 15.40 13.94 -9.60
C LEU A 435 16.76 13.41 -9.15
N ILE A 436 16.80 12.93 -7.91
CA ILE A 436 17.92 12.16 -7.40
C ILE A 436 17.91 10.77 -8.06
N ASN A 437 19.05 10.38 -8.64
CA ASN A 437 19.29 8.99 -8.99
C ASN A 437 19.27 8.16 -7.70
N PHE A 438 18.33 7.23 -7.60
CA PHE A 438 18.41 6.17 -6.59
C PHE A 438 19.49 5.23 -7.06
N GLU A 439 20.75 5.50 -6.74
CA GLU A 439 21.82 4.59 -7.06
C GLU A 439 21.60 3.29 -6.28
N VAL A 440 21.05 2.28 -6.95
CA VAL A 440 20.95 0.89 -6.47
C VAL A 440 21.87 -0.04 -7.27
N GLU A 441 22.52 0.48 -8.33
CA GLU A 441 23.32 -0.29 -9.30
C GLU A 441 24.74 -0.66 -8.83
N PRO A 442 25.54 0.24 -8.19
CA PRO A 442 26.79 -0.15 -7.54
C PRO A 442 26.61 -1.29 -6.50
N PHE A 443 25.37 -1.44 -6.03
CA PHE A 443 24.97 -2.32 -4.95
C PHE A 443 24.46 -3.69 -5.45
N LEU A 444 24.15 -3.82 -6.75
CA LEU A 444 23.90 -5.11 -7.42
C LEU A 444 25.22 -5.82 -7.80
N GLN A 445 26.30 -5.08 -8.05
CA GLN A 445 27.61 -5.67 -8.34
C GLN A 445 28.27 -6.29 -7.09
N ALA A 446 27.91 -5.86 -5.88
CA ALA A 446 28.35 -6.50 -4.64
C ALA A 446 27.78 -7.93 -4.44
N SER A 447 26.83 -8.36 -5.29
CA SER A 447 26.29 -9.72 -5.32
C SER A 447 26.98 -10.63 -6.34
N THR A 448 28.10 -10.22 -6.95
CA THR A 448 28.93 -11.18 -7.69
C THR A 448 29.58 -12.11 -6.66
N ASP A 449 29.35 -13.42 -6.77
CA ASP A 449 29.87 -14.45 -5.86
C ASP A 449 31.41 -14.46 -5.73
N THR A 450 32.13 -13.70 -6.58
CA THR A 450 33.58 -13.61 -6.57
C THR A 450 34.09 -12.21 -6.93
N PHE A 451 35.13 -11.75 -6.24
CA PHE A 451 35.85 -10.49 -6.42
C PHE A 451 37.22 -10.74 -7.09
N PRO A 452 37.42 -10.43 -8.38
CA PRO A 452 38.71 -10.54 -9.05
C PRO A 452 39.70 -9.46 -8.57
N CYS A 453 41.00 -9.77 -8.58
CA CYS A 453 42.07 -8.80 -8.32
C CYS A 453 42.07 -7.70 -9.39
N ARG A 454 42.22 -6.43 -8.99
CA ARG A 454 42.18 -5.28 -9.91
C ARG A 454 43.46 -5.01 -10.70
N ILE A 455 44.50 -5.83 -10.53
CA ILE A 455 45.82 -5.61 -11.12
C ILE A 455 45.96 -6.38 -12.43
N GLU A 456 46.33 -5.67 -13.49
CA GLU A 456 46.58 -6.26 -14.80
C GLU A 456 47.62 -7.39 -14.69
N GLY A 457 47.25 -8.57 -15.20
CA GLY A 457 48.07 -9.79 -15.12
C GLY A 457 47.81 -10.69 -13.90
N CYS A 458 46.96 -10.29 -12.94
CA CYS A 458 46.58 -11.13 -11.81
C CYS A 458 45.24 -11.85 -12.04
N THR A 459 45.25 -13.19 -12.02
CA THR A 459 44.06 -14.03 -12.26
C THR A 459 43.34 -14.47 -10.98
N LYS A 460 43.73 -13.95 -9.81
CA LYS A 460 43.16 -14.39 -8.53
C LYS A 460 41.77 -13.81 -8.29
N MET A 461 40.89 -14.64 -7.74
CA MET A 461 39.53 -14.27 -7.35
C MET A 461 39.29 -14.60 -5.87
N TYR A 462 38.45 -13.81 -5.21
CA TYR A 462 38.19 -13.90 -3.77
C TYR A 462 36.70 -13.91 -3.49
N ALA A 463 36.24 -14.75 -2.56
CA ALA A 463 34.84 -14.73 -2.11
C ALA A 463 34.45 -13.42 -1.36
N HIS A 464 35.44 -12.68 -0.86
CA HIS A 464 35.20 -11.44 -0.11
C HIS A 464 36.11 -10.32 -0.59
N HIS A 465 35.54 -9.12 -0.73
CA HIS A 465 36.28 -7.90 -1.06
C HIS A 465 37.42 -7.61 -0.06
N SER A 466 37.23 -7.81 1.24
CA SER A 466 38.32 -7.62 2.23
C SER A 466 39.52 -8.54 1.96
N MET A 467 39.27 -9.75 1.44
CA MET A 467 40.32 -10.69 1.04
C MET A 467 40.98 -10.28 -0.27
N ARG A 468 40.19 -9.76 -1.22
CA ARG A 468 40.72 -9.13 -2.44
C ARG A 468 41.67 -7.98 -2.08
N VAL A 469 41.20 -7.02 -1.27
CA VAL A 469 42.01 -5.86 -0.86
C VAL A 469 43.24 -6.31 -0.08
N LYS A 470 43.10 -7.27 0.83
CA LYS A 470 44.26 -7.84 1.52
C LYS A 470 45.28 -8.42 0.55
N HIS A 471 44.87 -9.14 -0.48
CA HIS A 471 45.77 -9.62 -1.52
C HIS A 471 46.41 -8.50 -2.34
N GLU A 472 45.64 -7.50 -2.78
CA GLU A 472 46.14 -6.32 -3.50
C GLU A 472 47.23 -5.60 -2.69
N VAL A 473 47.02 -5.42 -1.39
CA VAL A 473 47.96 -4.76 -0.49
C VAL A 473 49.18 -5.65 -0.22
N THR A 474 48.98 -6.92 0.12
CA THR A 474 50.07 -7.81 0.57
C THR A 474 50.89 -8.40 -0.55
N SER A 475 50.27 -8.73 -1.68
CA SER A 475 50.93 -9.41 -2.80
C SER A 475 51.37 -8.45 -3.90
N HIS A 476 50.78 -7.26 -3.96
CA HIS A 476 51.11 -6.28 -5.00
C HIS A 476 51.49 -4.90 -4.46
N GLY A 477 51.44 -4.68 -3.14
CA GLY A 477 51.81 -3.40 -2.52
C GLY A 477 50.91 -2.22 -2.95
N ARG A 478 49.74 -2.51 -3.53
CA ARG A 478 48.83 -1.50 -4.08
C ARG A 478 47.63 -1.32 -3.17
N VAL A 479 47.45 -0.10 -2.70
CA VAL A 479 46.22 0.34 -2.03
C VAL A 479 45.40 1.13 -3.07
N PHE A 480 44.24 0.59 -3.44
CA PHE A 480 43.33 1.25 -4.39
C PHE A 480 42.29 2.12 -3.69
N GLU A 481 41.96 1.82 -2.44
CA GLU A 481 40.96 2.56 -1.69
C GLU A 481 41.58 3.88 -1.18
N LYS A 482 40.91 5.01 -1.47
CA LYS A 482 41.28 6.31 -0.90
C LYS A 482 40.61 6.43 0.46
N PHE A 483 41.41 6.68 1.50
CA PHE A 483 40.90 6.92 2.85
C PHE A 483 40.33 8.34 2.95
N GLU A 484 39.08 8.51 2.53
CA GLU A 484 38.33 9.75 2.70
C GLU A 484 37.77 9.85 4.14
N LEU A 485 37.11 10.96 4.48
CA LEU A 485 36.46 11.21 5.79
C LEU A 485 35.40 10.15 6.20
N SER A 486 35.07 9.21 5.31
CA SER A 486 34.22 8.06 5.60
C SER A 486 35.02 6.96 6.30
N GLU A 487 34.51 6.41 7.41
CA GLU A 487 35.10 5.23 8.03
C GLU A 487 35.08 3.98 7.12
N ARG A 488 34.42 4.05 5.96
CA ARG A 488 34.14 2.91 5.06
C ARG A 488 34.49 3.20 3.59
N ASP A 489 34.89 2.17 2.85
CA ASP A 489 35.09 2.23 1.39
C ASP A 489 33.78 2.35 0.59
N SER A 490 33.94 2.51 -0.74
CA SER A 490 32.87 2.50 -1.75
C SER A 490 31.95 1.27 -1.71
N LEU A 491 32.39 0.16 -1.11
CA LEU A 491 31.59 -1.05 -0.95
C LEU A 491 31.04 -1.21 0.49
N GLY A 492 31.36 -0.30 1.41
CA GLY A 492 30.91 -0.25 2.80
C GLY A 492 31.78 -0.97 3.84
N PHE A 493 33.01 -1.42 3.51
CA PHE A 493 33.93 -2.06 4.48
C PHE A 493 34.69 -0.98 5.26
N TYR A 494 34.87 -1.22 6.55
CA TYR A 494 35.59 -0.34 7.45
C TYR A 494 37.09 -0.30 7.15
N HIS A 495 37.62 0.90 6.93
CA HIS A 495 39.05 1.13 6.80
C HIS A 495 39.77 0.91 8.13
N CYS A 496 41.01 0.42 8.08
CA CYS A 496 41.90 0.56 9.24
C CYS A 496 42.17 2.04 9.52
N ARG A 497 41.94 2.51 10.75
CA ARG A 497 42.18 3.92 11.13
C ARG A 497 43.66 4.30 11.15
N PHE A 498 44.55 3.32 11.07
CA PHE A 498 45.99 3.52 10.95
C PHE A 498 46.49 3.42 9.50
N TYR A 499 45.60 3.54 8.51
CA TYR A 499 45.92 3.67 7.08
C TYR A 499 46.79 2.53 6.50
N CYS A 500 46.70 1.31 7.06
CA CYS A 500 47.49 0.16 6.62
C CYS A 500 47.05 -0.46 5.28
N GLY A 501 46.13 0.19 4.55
CA GLY A 501 45.59 -0.30 3.27
C GLY A 501 44.45 -1.32 3.38
N LEU A 502 44.21 -1.89 4.57
CA LEU A 502 43.23 -2.98 4.74
C LEU A 502 41.83 -2.49 5.10
N VAL A 503 40.83 -3.27 4.69
CA VAL A 503 39.41 -3.03 4.95
C VAL A 503 38.73 -4.23 5.60
N PHE A 504 37.71 -3.99 6.43
CA PHE A 504 37.10 -4.99 7.31
C PHE A 504 35.57 -4.95 7.25
N SER A 505 34.93 -6.12 7.34
CA SER A 505 33.48 -6.21 7.17
C SER A 505 32.69 -5.60 8.32
N THR A 506 33.29 -5.54 9.51
CA THR A 506 32.65 -4.99 10.72
C THR A 506 33.65 -4.17 11.54
N THR A 507 33.12 -3.24 12.34
CA THR A 507 33.88 -2.44 13.32
C THR A 507 34.66 -3.32 14.28
N SER A 508 34.08 -4.44 14.74
CA SER A 508 34.73 -5.35 15.69
C SER A 508 35.96 -6.04 15.10
N ILE A 509 35.91 -6.42 13.81
CA ILE A 509 37.05 -7.03 13.13
C ILE A 509 38.14 -5.98 12.89
N ARG A 510 37.76 -4.76 12.48
CA ARG A 510 38.68 -3.64 12.37
C ARG A 510 39.38 -3.37 13.70
N ASN A 511 38.63 -3.19 14.79
CA ASN A 511 39.18 -2.88 16.11
C ASN A 511 40.13 -3.98 16.60
N ARG A 512 39.83 -5.26 16.32
CA ARG A 512 40.72 -6.38 16.65
C ARG A 512 42.01 -6.35 15.84
N HIS A 513 41.91 -6.08 14.54
CA HIS A 513 43.08 -5.88 13.69
C HIS A 513 43.95 -4.74 14.22
N GLU A 514 43.34 -3.59 14.51
CA GLU A 514 43.96 -2.40 15.08
C GLU A 514 44.71 -2.73 16.38
N SER A 515 44.05 -3.39 17.35
CA SER A 515 44.70 -3.81 18.59
C SER A 515 45.84 -4.81 18.39
N SER A 516 45.80 -5.64 17.34
CA SER A 516 46.80 -6.70 17.10
C SER A 516 47.99 -6.27 16.24
N LYS A 517 47.79 -5.33 15.32
CA LYS A 517 48.77 -4.92 14.30
C LYS A 517 49.20 -3.45 14.44
N HIS A 518 48.48 -2.66 15.23
CA HIS A 518 48.80 -1.27 15.55
C HIS A 518 48.79 -0.99 17.08
N PRO A 519 49.48 -1.81 17.90
CA PRO A 519 49.43 -1.69 19.36
C PRO A 519 50.09 -0.40 19.90
N GLU A 520 51.12 0.12 19.22
CA GLU A 520 51.89 1.29 19.69
C GLU A 520 51.18 2.63 19.48
N SER A 521 50.08 2.65 18.73
CA SER A 521 49.37 3.88 18.35
C SER A 521 48.08 4.14 19.15
N GLN A 522 47.77 3.30 20.16
CA GLN A 522 46.58 3.46 21.03
C GLN A 522 46.80 4.41 22.23
N LEU A 523 48.04 4.86 22.48
CA LEU A 523 48.40 5.68 23.64
C LEU A 523 48.16 7.19 23.49
N SER A 524 47.72 7.67 22.32
CA SER A 524 47.61 9.13 22.03
C SER A 524 46.19 9.66 21.83
N GLN A 525 45.12 8.90 22.13
CA GLN A 525 43.72 9.35 21.95
C GLN A 525 42.96 9.72 23.24
N GLN A 526 43.63 10.22 24.29
CA GLN A 526 42.93 10.70 25.49
C GLN A 526 43.13 12.16 25.89
N GLN A 527 43.85 12.99 25.11
CA GLN A 527 43.94 14.43 25.41
C GLN A 527 43.91 15.26 24.13
N GLY A 528 42.96 16.20 24.04
CA GLY A 528 42.97 17.27 23.04
C GLY A 528 41.74 17.34 22.13
N SER A 529 40.53 17.49 22.70
CA SER A 529 39.38 17.99 21.95
C SER A 529 39.48 19.51 21.76
N GLN A 530 40.43 19.94 20.94
CA GLN A 530 40.47 21.25 20.29
C GLN A 530 41.22 21.08 18.98
N GLN A 531 40.50 20.77 17.90
CA GLN A 531 41.03 20.89 16.55
C GLN A 531 40.28 21.99 15.83
N SER A 532 41.02 23.07 15.62
CA SER A 532 40.81 24.08 14.60
C SER A 532 40.67 23.41 13.24
N ASP A 533 39.48 23.54 12.64
CA ASP A 533 39.22 23.23 11.25
C ASP A 533 40.15 24.07 10.37
N THR A 534 41.15 23.43 9.77
CA THR A 534 41.84 23.97 8.60
C THR A 534 41.39 23.16 7.41
N GLU A 535 40.60 23.83 6.58
CA GLU A 535 39.94 23.38 5.37
C GLU A 535 40.94 22.76 4.37
N ASN A 536 40.55 21.63 3.77
CA ASN A 536 40.90 21.33 2.37
C ASN A 536 39.86 20.39 1.73
N GLN A 537 38.86 21.06 1.15
CA GLN A 537 38.14 20.77 -0.10
C GLN A 537 37.69 19.32 -0.36
N THR A 538 36.54 19.00 0.22
CA THR A 538 35.53 18.14 -0.44
C THR A 538 35.09 18.82 -1.74
N PRO A 539 34.60 18.10 -2.78
CA PRO A 539 33.86 18.77 -3.84
C PRO A 539 32.77 19.58 -3.15
N ASP A 540 32.80 20.89 -3.39
CA ASP A 540 32.04 21.91 -2.68
C ASP A 540 30.52 21.61 -2.81
N GLU A 541 29.97 20.79 -1.91
CA GLU A 541 28.56 20.39 -1.93
C GLU A 541 27.66 21.62 -1.70
N ASP A 542 26.55 21.68 -2.42
CA ASP A 542 25.53 22.71 -2.21
C ASP A 542 24.44 22.15 -1.29
N TYR A 543 24.60 22.36 0.03
CA TYR A 543 23.68 21.81 1.02
C TYR A 543 22.28 22.45 0.97
N LEU A 544 22.18 23.70 0.50
CA LEU A 544 20.88 24.37 0.31
C LEU A 544 20.12 23.75 -0.87
N PHE A 545 20.80 23.55 -2.01
CA PHE A 545 20.23 22.83 -3.15
C PHE A 545 19.86 21.40 -2.76
N ASN A 546 20.73 20.72 -2.02
CA ASN A 546 20.49 19.35 -1.56
C ASN A 546 19.20 19.23 -0.75
N TYR A 547 18.91 20.18 0.16
CA TYR A 547 17.64 20.20 0.91
C TYR A 547 16.44 20.19 -0.04
N HIS A 548 16.40 21.15 -0.96
CA HIS A 548 15.25 21.37 -1.84
C HIS A 548 15.11 20.28 -2.90
N ASN A 549 16.23 19.76 -3.41
CA ASN A 549 16.25 18.66 -4.36
C ASN A 549 15.78 17.35 -3.72
N SER A 550 16.22 17.07 -2.49
CA SER A 550 15.76 15.94 -1.68
C SER A 550 14.26 16.05 -1.39
N LYS A 551 13.79 17.24 -1.00
CA LYS A 551 12.38 17.52 -0.73
C LYS A 551 11.51 17.32 -1.96
N LEU A 552 11.93 17.86 -3.10
CA LEU A 552 11.22 17.70 -4.37
C LEU A 552 11.14 16.22 -4.77
N SER A 553 12.26 15.49 -4.70
CA SER A 553 12.30 14.06 -5.06
C SER A 553 11.36 13.22 -4.18
N PHE A 554 11.38 13.41 -2.86
CA PHE A 554 10.45 12.74 -1.95
C PHE A 554 9.00 13.13 -2.28
N GLY A 555 8.76 14.42 -2.52
CA GLY A 555 7.45 14.94 -2.90
C GLY A 555 6.87 14.32 -4.17
N LEU A 556 7.69 14.10 -5.20
CA LEU A 556 7.27 13.44 -6.44
C LEU A 556 6.85 11.97 -6.19
N ILE A 557 7.58 11.25 -5.33
CA ILE A 557 7.23 9.88 -4.92
C ILE A 557 5.86 9.86 -4.22
N LEU A 558 5.64 10.74 -3.23
CA LEU A 558 4.35 10.83 -2.53
C LEU A 558 3.21 11.29 -3.45
N MET A 559 3.49 12.19 -4.39
CA MET A 559 2.49 12.65 -5.37
C MET A 559 2.07 11.50 -6.30
N GLU A 560 3.03 10.71 -6.79
CA GLU A 560 2.81 9.51 -7.61
C GLU A 560 2.07 8.41 -6.83
N PHE A 561 2.42 8.20 -5.55
CA PHE A 561 1.72 7.24 -4.69
C PHE A 561 0.25 7.61 -4.50
N ASN A 562 -0.05 8.91 -4.34
CA ASN A 562 -1.44 9.36 -4.28
C ASN A 562 -2.16 9.24 -5.63
N ASP A 563 -1.48 9.49 -6.74
CA ASP A 563 -2.06 9.40 -8.07
C ASP A 563 -2.35 7.95 -8.48
N ALA A 564 -1.40 7.03 -8.28
CA ALA A 564 -1.58 5.60 -8.53
C ALA A 564 -2.78 5.04 -7.76
N ILE A 565 -2.96 5.42 -6.49
CA ILE A 565 -4.15 5.04 -5.71
C ILE A 565 -5.43 5.61 -6.31
N LYS A 566 -5.45 6.88 -6.76
CA LYS A 566 -6.66 7.51 -7.33
C LYS A 566 -7.08 6.86 -8.64
N GLU A 567 -6.12 6.56 -9.49
CA GLU A 567 -6.36 5.87 -10.76
C GLU A 567 -6.73 4.39 -10.55
N GLY A 568 -6.29 3.79 -9.44
CA GLY A 568 -6.45 2.35 -9.17
C GLY A 568 -5.39 1.52 -9.92
N ASP A 569 -4.19 2.09 -10.09
CA ASP A 569 -3.10 1.48 -10.84
C ASP A 569 -2.20 0.63 -9.93
N GLY A 570 -2.44 -0.68 -9.94
CA GLY A 570 -1.70 -1.65 -9.13
C GLY A 570 -0.24 -1.80 -9.54
N GLU A 571 0.11 -1.65 -10.83
CA GLU A 571 1.49 -1.77 -11.31
C GLU A 571 2.33 -0.56 -10.88
N ARG A 572 1.81 0.66 -11.05
CA ARG A 572 2.48 1.87 -10.56
C ARG A 572 2.67 1.82 -9.05
N LEU A 573 1.66 1.37 -8.31
CA LEU A 573 1.74 1.22 -6.87
C LEU A 573 2.78 0.16 -6.45
N HIS A 574 2.86 -0.96 -7.17
CA HIS A 574 3.89 -1.98 -6.96
C HIS A 574 5.30 -1.44 -7.18
N ASP A 575 5.53 -0.70 -8.27
CA ASP A 575 6.83 -0.05 -8.54
C ASP A 575 7.21 0.94 -7.43
N LEU A 576 6.24 1.73 -6.94
CA LEU A 576 6.44 2.63 -5.80
C LEU A 576 6.76 1.91 -4.50
N TYR A 577 6.22 0.71 -4.27
CA TYR A 577 6.56 -0.07 -3.09
C TYR A 577 8.03 -0.51 -3.05
N LYS A 578 8.69 -0.65 -4.20
CA LYS A 578 10.15 -0.87 -4.27
C LYS A 578 10.92 0.32 -3.70
N PHE A 579 10.47 1.55 -3.96
CA PHE A 579 11.04 2.76 -3.33
C PHE A 579 10.67 2.85 -1.85
N ALA A 580 9.41 2.57 -1.50
CA ALA A 580 8.96 2.62 -0.12
C ALA A 580 9.74 1.64 0.78
N LEU A 581 10.09 0.45 0.27
CA LEU A 581 10.92 -0.52 0.97
C LEU A 581 12.25 0.08 1.45
N VAL A 582 13.01 0.67 0.52
CA VAL A 582 14.33 1.23 0.83
C VAL A 582 14.23 2.50 1.68
N LEU A 583 13.21 3.33 1.47
CA LEU A 583 12.95 4.52 2.30
C LEU A 583 12.60 4.13 3.74
N PHE A 584 11.73 3.14 3.93
CA PHE A 584 11.38 2.67 5.27
C PHE A 584 12.56 2.04 6.00
N LYS A 585 13.37 1.24 5.29
CA LYS A 585 14.58 0.66 5.87
C LYS A 585 15.60 1.74 6.26
N ALA A 586 15.83 2.72 5.39
CA ALA A 586 16.77 3.83 5.64
C ALA A 586 16.35 4.72 6.82
N HIS A 587 15.05 4.81 7.10
CA HIS A 587 14.48 5.66 8.16
C HIS A 587 13.95 4.87 9.37
N GLY A 588 14.36 3.60 9.54
CA GLY A 588 14.06 2.81 10.74
C GLY A 588 12.58 2.40 10.91
N LYS A 589 11.77 2.43 9.85
CA LYS A 589 10.36 1.95 9.87
C LYS A 589 10.30 0.44 9.67
N VAL A 590 10.88 -0.31 10.62
CA VAL A 590 11.16 -1.76 10.52
C VAL A 590 9.92 -2.59 10.12
N LYS A 591 8.77 -2.33 10.76
CA LYS A 591 7.55 -3.09 10.52
C LYS A 591 7.00 -2.91 9.09
N TYR A 592 7.00 -1.67 8.60
CA TYR A 592 6.56 -1.38 7.23
C TYR A 592 7.57 -1.86 6.19
N SER A 593 8.87 -1.79 6.46
CA SER A 593 9.86 -2.41 5.57
C SER A 593 9.64 -3.92 5.46
N TYR A 594 9.33 -4.60 6.56
CA TYR A 594 9.03 -6.04 6.56
C TYR A 594 7.76 -6.36 5.77
N ALA A 595 6.65 -5.65 6.03
CA ALA A 595 5.38 -5.88 5.35
C ALA A 595 5.49 -5.68 3.83
N ILE A 596 6.23 -4.65 3.40
CA ILE A 596 6.47 -4.40 1.98
C ILE A 596 7.41 -5.43 1.36
N LEU A 597 8.45 -5.86 2.07
CA LEU A 597 9.31 -6.94 1.58
C LEU A 597 8.49 -8.22 1.36
N MET A 598 7.65 -8.59 2.33
CA MET A 598 6.76 -9.74 2.22
C MET A 598 5.85 -9.61 1.01
N TYR A 599 5.19 -8.46 0.82
CA TYR A 599 4.34 -8.19 -0.33
C TYR A 599 5.06 -8.36 -1.68
N LEU A 600 6.26 -7.77 -1.81
CA LEU A 600 7.04 -7.88 -3.04
C LEU A 600 7.44 -9.34 -3.30
N VAL A 601 7.88 -10.06 -2.27
CA VAL A 601 8.26 -11.48 -2.38
C VAL A 601 7.05 -12.39 -2.68
N GLN A 602 5.89 -12.11 -2.10
CA GLN A 602 4.64 -12.82 -2.38
C GLN A 602 4.26 -12.71 -3.86
N ILE A 603 4.26 -11.49 -4.41
CA ILE A 603 3.96 -11.26 -5.83
C ILE A 603 5.00 -11.90 -6.74
N GLU A 604 6.28 -11.82 -6.38
CA GLU A 604 7.35 -12.34 -7.23
C GLU A 604 7.49 -13.86 -7.17
N SER A 605 7.12 -14.53 -6.07
CA SER A 605 7.45 -15.95 -5.88
C SER A 605 6.30 -16.76 -5.30
N PHE A 606 5.90 -16.49 -4.05
CA PHE A 606 5.05 -17.42 -3.30
C PHE A 606 3.63 -17.57 -3.87
N LEU A 607 3.09 -16.54 -4.51
CA LEU A 607 1.74 -16.56 -5.06
C LEU A 607 1.73 -17.12 -6.48
N SER A 608 0.63 -17.81 -6.79
CA SER A 608 0.27 -18.12 -8.17
C SER A 608 0.13 -16.85 -9.00
N GLU A 609 0.18 -16.97 -10.32
CA GLU A 609 0.01 -15.82 -11.22
C GLU A 609 -1.34 -15.11 -10.93
N ALA A 610 -2.42 -15.89 -10.78
CA ALA A 610 -3.76 -15.41 -10.46
C ALA A 610 -3.80 -14.63 -9.13
N ASP A 611 -3.17 -15.17 -8.09
CA ASP A 611 -3.14 -14.58 -6.76
C ASP A 611 -2.27 -13.32 -6.69
N ALA A 612 -1.12 -13.32 -7.35
CA ALA A 612 -0.25 -12.16 -7.44
C ALA A 612 -0.93 -11.02 -8.19
N HIS A 613 -1.62 -11.33 -9.29
CA HIS A 613 -2.43 -10.37 -10.03
C HIS A 613 -3.57 -9.82 -9.17
N ASN A 614 -4.27 -10.70 -8.44
CA ASN A 614 -5.36 -10.32 -7.55
C ASN A 614 -4.89 -9.38 -6.42
N LEU A 615 -3.80 -9.73 -5.73
CA LEU A 615 -3.18 -8.94 -4.67
C LEU A 615 -2.73 -7.56 -5.19
N LYS A 616 -2.25 -7.49 -6.43
CA LYS A 616 -1.77 -6.24 -7.04
C LYS A 616 -2.90 -5.29 -7.39
N TRP A 617 -3.97 -5.78 -8.02
CA TRP A 617 -4.98 -4.92 -8.65
C TRP A 617 -6.18 -4.59 -7.77
N ASN A 618 -6.58 -5.45 -6.84
CA ASN A 618 -7.85 -5.27 -6.11
C ASN A 618 -7.68 -4.61 -4.72
N ARG A 619 -6.81 -3.61 -4.63
CA ARG A 619 -6.46 -2.91 -3.39
C ARG A 619 -7.24 -1.59 -3.18
N PHE A 620 -8.25 -1.34 -4.03
CA PHE A 620 -8.86 -0.02 -4.19
C PHE A 620 -10.38 -0.03 -4.00
N TYR A 621 -10.90 1.00 -3.33
CA TYR A 621 -12.32 1.25 -3.15
C TYR A 621 -12.73 2.54 -3.87
N ASN A 622 -13.82 2.50 -4.65
CA ASN A 622 -14.39 3.68 -5.31
C ASN A 622 -15.84 3.90 -4.88
N ASN A 623 -16.07 4.96 -4.13
CA ASN A 623 -17.39 5.27 -3.59
C ASN A 623 -18.39 5.79 -4.65
N HIS A 624 -17.88 6.54 -5.64
CA HIS A 624 -18.71 7.35 -6.54
C HIS A 624 -18.81 6.78 -7.94
N GLY A 625 -17.98 5.81 -8.31
CA GLY A 625 -17.95 5.28 -9.68
C GLY A 625 -17.46 6.30 -10.69
N ARG A 626 -16.36 6.99 -10.38
CA ARG A 626 -15.69 7.93 -11.29
C ARG A 626 -14.20 7.65 -11.44
N VAL A 627 -13.63 8.05 -12.57
CA VAL A 627 -12.18 8.03 -12.83
C VAL A 627 -11.46 8.89 -11.78
N GLY A 628 -10.28 8.44 -11.33
CA GLY A 628 -9.53 9.13 -10.27
C GLY A 628 -10.22 9.13 -8.89
N GLY A 629 -11.28 8.33 -8.71
CA GLY A 629 -12.14 8.30 -7.53
C GLY A 629 -11.78 7.24 -6.48
N ASN A 630 -10.69 6.51 -6.67
CA ASN A 630 -10.30 5.40 -5.80
C ASN A 630 -9.58 5.88 -4.52
N ILE A 631 -9.78 5.12 -3.44
CA ILE A 631 -9.09 5.25 -2.15
C ILE A 631 -8.64 3.87 -1.65
N PRO A 632 -7.70 3.79 -0.69
CA PRO A 632 -7.30 2.52 -0.09
C PRO A 632 -8.44 1.87 0.72
N LEU A 633 -8.43 0.54 0.82
CA LEU A 633 -9.45 -0.22 1.53
C LEU A 633 -9.51 0.09 3.04
N ASP A 634 -8.37 0.24 3.70
CA ASP A 634 -8.28 0.59 5.12
C ASP A 634 -8.73 2.03 5.40
N LEU A 635 -8.57 2.96 4.45
CA LEU A 635 -9.17 4.30 4.60
C LEU A 635 -10.70 4.26 4.60
N ARG A 636 -11.33 3.37 3.81
CA ARG A 636 -12.79 3.17 3.88
C ARG A 636 -13.18 2.55 5.22
N MET A 637 -12.39 1.61 5.75
CA MET A 637 -12.64 1.07 7.09
C MET A 637 -12.62 2.17 8.16
N GLU A 638 -11.61 3.04 8.14
CA GLU A 638 -11.50 4.16 9.09
C GLU A 638 -12.70 5.12 8.99
N GLN A 639 -13.23 5.36 7.78
CA GLN A 639 -14.46 6.13 7.59
C GLN A 639 -15.67 5.46 8.23
N LEU A 640 -15.84 4.14 8.05
CA LEU A 640 -16.92 3.37 8.68
C LEU A 640 -16.79 3.37 10.21
N ASN A 641 -15.57 3.16 10.73
CA ASN A 641 -15.26 3.24 12.15
C ASN A 641 -15.64 4.61 12.73
N LYS A 642 -15.32 5.70 12.02
CA LYS A 642 -15.68 7.05 12.46
C LYS A 642 -17.20 7.27 12.55
N ILE A 643 -17.97 6.78 11.58
CA ILE A 643 -19.44 6.86 11.59
C ILE A 643 -19.99 6.10 12.81
N VAL A 644 -19.51 4.89 13.05
CA VAL A 644 -19.94 4.03 14.17
C VAL A 644 -19.61 4.64 15.52
N LYS A 645 -18.37 5.08 15.72
CA LYS A 645 -17.94 5.74 16.95
C LYS A 645 -18.78 6.98 17.23
N THR A 646 -19.23 7.69 16.19
CA THR A 646 -20.14 8.85 16.35
C THR A 646 -21.51 8.40 16.88
N MET A 647 -22.07 7.33 16.34
CA MET A 647 -23.33 6.76 16.87
C MET A 647 -23.17 6.21 18.29
N TRP A 648 -22.06 5.54 18.60
CA TRP A 648 -21.81 5.00 19.94
C TRP A 648 -21.67 6.08 21.00
N ARG A 649 -21.05 7.23 20.69
CA ARG A 649 -21.00 8.39 21.61
C ARG A 649 -22.38 8.83 22.06
N SER A 650 -23.40 8.71 21.20
CA SER A 650 -24.78 9.07 21.55
C SER A 650 -25.42 8.10 22.56
N LEU A 651 -24.95 6.85 22.64
CA LEU A 651 -25.44 5.85 23.60
C LEU A 651 -24.87 6.06 25.00
N GLY A 652 -23.64 6.59 25.10
CA GLY A 652 -22.94 6.79 26.38
C GLY A 652 -22.84 5.49 27.19
N ALA A 653 -23.27 5.51 28.44
CA ALA A 653 -23.21 4.37 29.35
C ALA A 653 -24.09 3.16 28.91
N ASN A 654 -25.00 3.35 27.95
CA ASN A 654 -25.85 2.28 27.43
C ASN A 654 -25.17 1.45 26.33
N LEU A 655 -23.93 1.78 25.95
CA LEU A 655 -23.17 1.00 24.99
C LEU A 655 -22.83 -0.38 25.57
N ASN A 656 -23.24 -1.41 24.84
CA ASN A 656 -22.97 -2.83 25.09
C ASN A 656 -22.96 -3.56 23.75
N GLU A 657 -22.55 -4.82 23.74
CA GLU A 657 -22.43 -5.63 22.51
C GLU A 657 -23.69 -5.64 21.64
N LYS A 658 -24.87 -5.80 22.26
CA LYS A 658 -26.16 -5.83 21.55
C LYS A 658 -26.48 -4.48 20.89
N SER A 659 -26.29 -3.39 21.61
CA SER A 659 -26.53 -2.04 21.07
C SER A 659 -25.48 -1.63 20.05
N ALA A 660 -24.23 -2.03 20.24
CA ALA A 660 -23.14 -1.79 19.30
C ALA A 660 -23.39 -2.49 17.97
N THR A 661 -23.71 -3.79 18.00
CA THR A 661 -24.03 -4.60 16.80
C THR A 661 -25.21 -3.99 16.04
N ARG A 662 -26.29 -3.66 16.74
CA ARG A 662 -27.48 -3.04 16.13
C ARG A 662 -27.11 -1.79 15.33
N LEU A 663 -26.27 -0.91 15.87
CA LEU A 663 -25.88 0.32 15.18
C LEU A 663 -24.90 0.04 14.03
N ALA A 664 -23.94 -0.86 14.23
CA ALA A 664 -22.97 -1.25 13.21
C ALA A 664 -23.62 -1.82 11.94
N ASN A 665 -24.68 -2.61 12.09
CA ASN A 665 -25.41 -3.25 10.98
C ASN A 665 -26.28 -2.28 10.18
N THR A 666 -26.51 -1.06 10.69
CA THR A 666 -27.38 -0.08 10.04
C THR A 666 -26.66 0.85 9.06
N ILE A 667 -25.31 0.88 9.05
CA ILE A 667 -24.55 1.91 8.30
C ILE A 667 -24.89 1.94 6.82
N GLU A 668 -24.79 0.80 6.14
CA GLU A 668 -24.97 0.75 4.70
C GLU A 668 -26.42 1.04 4.27
N PRO A 669 -27.46 0.45 4.91
CA PRO A 669 -28.84 0.88 4.68
C PRO A 669 -29.05 2.37 4.95
N MET A 670 -28.43 2.93 5.99
CA MET A 670 -28.54 4.36 6.28
C MET A 670 -27.87 5.23 5.22
N GLU A 671 -26.66 4.91 4.77
CA GLU A 671 -26.00 5.64 3.67
C GLU A 671 -26.90 5.65 2.42
N GLN A 672 -27.57 4.53 2.11
CA GLN A 672 -28.51 4.47 0.97
C GLN A 672 -29.74 5.36 1.17
N ILE A 673 -30.33 5.36 2.37
CA ILE A 673 -31.46 6.23 2.71
C ILE A 673 -31.05 7.70 2.61
N LEU A 674 -29.91 8.07 3.18
CA LEU A 674 -29.40 9.44 3.16
C LEU A 674 -29.11 9.91 1.74
N ASN A 675 -28.44 9.10 0.91
CA ASN A 675 -28.22 9.42 -0.51
C ASN A 675 -29.54 9.61 -1.28
N THR A 676 -30.58 8.84 -0.92
CA THR A 676 -31.91 8.99 -1.53
C THR A 676 -32.55 10.32 -1.12
N ILE A 677 -32.46 10.67 0.16
CA ILE A 677 -32.94 11.96 0.68
C ILE A 677 -32.18 13.11 0.00
N ASP A 678 -30.86 13.02 -0.11
CA ASP A 678 -30.05 14.07 -0.74
C ASP A 678 -30.47 14.29 -2.19
N ARG A 679 -30.68 13.20 -2.95
CA ARG A 679 -31.17 13.26 -4.33
C ARG A 679 -32.57 13.88 -4.43
N GLU A 680 -33.50 13.51 -3.56
CA GLU A 680 -34.86 14.06 -3.54
C GLU A 680 -34.91 15.54 -3.13
N CYS A 681 -34.03 15.95 -2.22
CA CYS A 681 -33.90 17.32 -1.76
C CYS A 681 -33.03 18.18 -2.68
N GLU A 682 -32.54 17.63 -3.80
CA GLU A 682 -31.56 18.27 -4.70
C GLU A 682 -30.34 18.81 -3.95
N ILE A 683 -30.00 18.17 -2.83
CA ILE A 683 -28.76 18.41 -2.10
C ILE A 683 -27.67 17.80 -2.97
N THR A 684 -27.13 18.64 -3.86
CA THR A 684 -25.86 18.31 -4.50
C THR A 684 -24.83 18.04 -3.40
N ASP A 685 -23.88 17.14 -3.66
CA ASP A 685 -22.62 17.04 -2.93
C ASP A 685 -21.94 18.42 -3.01
N SER A 686 -22.41 19.37 -2.20
CA SER A 686 -21.66 20.53 -1.85
C SER A 686 -20.49 19.90 -1.11
N ALA A 687 -19.36 19.74 -1.82
CA ALA A 687 -18.07 19.60 -1.20
C ALA A 687 -18.11 20.66 -0.11
N GLY A 688 -18.25 20.23 1.16
CA GLY A 688 -18.85 21.07 2.19
C GLY A 688 -18.16 22.43 2.24
N PHE A 689 -18.70 23.38 3.00
CA PHE A 689 -18.10 24.69 3.22
C PHE A 689 -16.70 24.63 3.90
N ARG A 690 -15.84 23.67 3.59
CA ARG A 690 -14.40 23.83 3.47
C ARG A 690 -14.21 25.15 2.73
N SER A 691 -13.69 26.16 3.43
CA SER A 691 -13.08 27.30 2.77
C SER A 691 -12.22 26.71 1.64
N LYS A 692 -12.54 27.02 0.37
CA LYS A 692 -11.60 26.74 -0.69
C LYS A 692 -10.38 27.56 -0.27
N GLY A 693 -9.37 26.90 0.32
CA GLY A 693 -8.08 27.53 0.51
C GLY A 693 -7.73 28.16 -0.84
N LYS A 694 -7.07 29.32 -0.85
CA LYS A 694 -6.54 29.86 -2.10
C LYS A 694 -5.20 29.15 -2.33
N PRO A 695 -5.14 27.96 -2.95
CA PRO A 695 -3.88 27.25 -3.11
C PRO A 695 -2.87 28.13 -3.84
N GLU A 696 -3.33 28.94 -4.81
CA GLU A 696 -2.52 29.87 -5.60
C GLU A 696 -1.71 30.81 -4.71
N THR A 697 -2.31 31.34 -3.63
CA THR A 697 -1.60 32.21 -2.69
C THR A 697 -0.47 31.48 -1.97
N ALA A 698 -0.70 30.23 -1.54
CA ALA A 698 0.34 29.44 -0.90
C ALA A 698 1.47 29.08 -1.89
N ILE A 699 1.12 28.72 -3.13
CA ILE A 699 2.09 28.44 -4.20
C ILE A 699 2.93 29.68 -4.48
N GLU A 700 2.30 30.84 -4.66
CA GLU A 700 2.99 32.09 -4.99
C GLU A 700 3.96 32.51 -3.89
N ILE A 701 3.55 32.43 -2.61
CA ILE A 701 4.42 32.75 -1.47
C ILE A 701 5.65 31.84 -1.46
N ILE A 702 5.44 30.52 -1.49
CA ILE A 702 6.54 29.55 -1.39
C ILE A 702 7.45 29.65 -2.63
N SER A 703 6.90 29.73 -3.83
CA SER A 703 7.72 29.84 -5.04
C SER A 703 8.55 31.13 -5.07
N LYS A 704 8.00 32.27 -4.62
CA LYS A 704 8.77 33.53 -4.49
C LYS A 704 9.92 33.39 -3.50
N ASP A 705 9.68 32.72 -2.37
CA ASP A 705 10.72 32.49 -1.36
C ASP A 705 11.84 31.60 -1.89
N LEU A 706 11.49 30.51 -2.59
CA LEU A 706 12.45 29.59 -3.19
C LEU A 706 13.29 30.25 -4.28
N LEU A 707 12.69 31.10 -5.12
CA LEU A 707 13.42 31.90 -6.11
C LEU A 707 14.34 32.92 -5.43
N LYS A 708 13.87 33.60 -4.38
CA LYS A 708 14.66 34.61 -3.66
C LYS A 708 15.95 34.03 -3.07
N ILE A 709 15.91 32.78 -2.61
CA ILE A 709 17.09 32.09 -2.04
C ILE A 709 17.86 31.27 -3.09
N ASN A 710 17.51 31.36 -4.37
CA ASN A 710 18.10 30.57 -5.46
C ASN A 710 18.10 29.06 -5.16
N ALA A 711 17.03 28.54 -4.57
CA ALA A 711 16.96 27.17 -4.02
C ALA A 711 17.35 26.06 -5.02
N PHE A 712 17.05 26.26 -6.30
CA PHE A 712 17.25 25.27 -7.37
C PHE A 712 18.38 25.62 -8.34
N LYS A 713 19.13 26.68 -8.06
CA LYS A 713 20.38 26.98 -8.75
C LYS A 713 21.51 26.35 -7.96
N TYR A 714 22.27 25.46 -8.60
CA TYR A 714 23.42 24.82 -7.96
C TYR A 714 24.57 25.83 -7.84
N GLU A 715 25.06 26.01 -6.63
CA GLU A 715 26.18 26.87 -6.28
C GLU A 715 27.13 26.08 -5.37
N ALA A 716 28.27 25.68 -5.92
CA ALA A 716 29.25 24.86 -5.22
C ALA A 716 29.66 25.52 -3.88
N GLY A 717 29.59 24.76 -2.78
CA GLY A 717 30.06 25.15 -1.46
C GLY A 717 29.05 26.00 -0.69
N ARG A 718 27.84 26.15 -1.22
CA ARG A 718 26.78 26.90 -0.57
C ARG A 718 26.31 26.19 0.70
N LYS A 719 26.42 26.90 1.83
CA LYS A 719 25.95 26.44 3.14
C LYS A 719 24.45 26.13 3.11
N GLY A 720 24.06 25.10 3.86
CA GLY A 720 22.67 24.71 4.01
C GLY A 720 21.88 25.73 4.86
N HIS A 721 20.59 25.44 5.04
CA HIS A 721 19.80 26.16 6.04
C HIS A 721 20.46 26.05 7.42
N PRO A 722 20.40 27.08 8.28
CA PRO A 722 20.97 27.01 9.64
C PRO A 722 20.53 25.77 10.42
N SER A 723 19.27 25.36 10.28
CA SER A 723 18.74 24.15 10.93
C SER A 723 19.07 22.84 10.22
N TYR A 724 19.62 22.89 9.00
CA TYR A 724 19.98 21.75 8.14
C TYR A 724 21.33 21.98 7.45
N PRO A 725 22.43 22.15 8.21
CA PRO A 725 23.69 22.63 7.65
C PRO A 725 24.33 21.65 6.64
N ASN A 726 24.18 20.34 6.88
CA ASN A 726 24.87 19.27 6.15
C ASN A 726 23.89 18.24 5.56
N ILE A 727 22.69 18.68 5.13
CA ILE A 727 21.69 17.77 4.60
C ILE A 727 22.11 17.22 3.23
N SER A 728 22.07 15.89 3.08
CA SER A 728 22.37 15.26 1.80
C SER A 728 21.15 15.24 0.90
N SER A 729 21.39 15.40 -0.41
CA SER A 729 20.38 15.17 -1.44
C SER A 729 19.93 13.70 -1.41
N ASN A 730 20.86 12.75 -1.33
CA ASN A 730 20.57 11.31 -1.36
C ASN A 730 19.63 10.88 -0.22
N LEU A 731 18.43 10.44 -0.60
CA LEU A 731 17.40 9.93 0.33
C LEU A 731 17.82 8.64 1.05
N LEU A 732 18.80 7.91 0.52
CA LEU A 732 19.31 6.65 1.04
C LEU A 732 20.66 6.76 1.74
N LYS A 733 21.18 7.97 2.03
CA LYS A 733 22.51 8.15 2.66
C LYS A 733 22.72 7.33 3.95
N GLY A 734 21.66 7.07 4.71
CA GLY A 734 21.71 6.27 5.95
C GLY A 734 21.56 4.75 5.77
N LEU A 735 21.37 4.27 4.54
CA LEU A 735 21.10 2.86 4.27
C LEU A 735 22.40 2.06 4.12
N ASP A 736 22.61 1.07 4.99
CA ASP A 736 23.67 0.08 4.82
C ASP A 736 23.17 -1.06 3.90
N TYR A 737 23.76 -1.17 2.71
CA TYR A 737 23.32 -2.13 1.70
C TYR A 737 23.65 -3.58 2.03
N ARG A 738 24.71 -3.84 2.81
CA ARG A 738 25.00 -5.22 3.25
C ARG A 738 24.01 -5.66 4.30
N ASP A 739 23.66 -4.73 5.19
CA ASP A 739 22.57 -4.96 6.12
C ASP A 739 21.27 -5.21 5.36
N LEU A 740 20.93 -4.38 4.37
CA LEU A 740 19.76 -4.59 3.51
C LEU A 740 19.79 -5.95 2.81
N HIS A 741 20.88 -6.31 2.14
CA HIS A 741 21.02 -7.59 1.43
C HIS A 741 20.87 -8.78 2.39
N THR A 742 21.60 -8.75 3.51
CA THR A 742 21.56 -9.80 4.54
C THR A 742 20.17 -9.91 5.14
N TRP A 743 19.51 -8.78 5.39
CA TRP A 743 18.16 -8.69 5.93
C TRP A 743 17.12 -9.28 4.94
N ILE A 744 17.20 -8.92 3.65
CA ILE A 744 16.31 -9.48 2.61
C ILE A 744 16.51 -10.99 2.47
N LYS A 745 17.76 -11.45 2.27
CA LYS A 745 18.05 -12.88 2.08
C LYS A 745 17.73 -13.69 3.34
N GLY A 746 17.97 -13.13 4.52
CA GLY A 746 17.60 -13.74 5.80
C GLY A 746 16.10 -13.99 5.90
N HIS A 747 15.28 -12.98 5.59
CA HIS A 747 13.82 -13.12 5.61
C HIS A 747 13.29 -14.08 4.54
N ILE A 748 13.80 -14.00 3.30
CA ILE A 748 13.41 -14.95 2.24
C ILE A 748 13.69 -16.39 2.68
N LYS A 749 14.85 -16.66 3.28
CA LYS A 749 15.20 -17.98 3.80
C LYS A 749 14.27 -18.43 4.93
N THR A 750 13.89 -17.53 5.84
CA THR A 750 12.92 -17.84 6.91
C THR A 750 11.54 -18.17 6.33
N TRP A 751 11.10 -17.44 5.32
CA TRP A 751 9.80 -17.65 4.70
C TRP A 751 9.75 -18.88 3.80
N GLU A 752 10.88 -19.24 3.19
CA GLU A 752 11.00 -20.47 2.41
C GLU A 752 10.52 -21.69 3.19
N SER A 753 10.99 -21.90 4.43
CA SER A 753 10.51 -23.02 5.26
C SER A 753 9.03 -22.94 5.61
N VAL A 754 8.44 -21.74 5.65
CA VAL A 754 7.05 -21.52 6.06
C VAL A 754 6.08 -21.72 4.89
N TYR A 755 6.53 -21.42 3.66
CA TYR A 755 5.69 -21.44 2.46
C TYR A 755 6.00 -22.60 1.49
N GLU A 756 7.19 -23.21 1.50
CA GLU A 756 7.48 -24.45 0.74
C GLU A 756 6.72 -25.66 1.31
N LEU A 757 6.36 -25.66 2.60
CA LEU A 757 5.55 -26.72 3.22
C LEU A 757 4.06 -26.71 2.81
N ASN A 758 3.65 -25.76 1.95
CA ASN A 758 2.26 -25.59 1.48
C ASN A 758 2.06 -25.87 -0.01
N THR A 759 3.12 -26.31 -0.72
CA THR A 759 3.04 -26.98 -2.03
C THR A 759 3.23 -28.47 -1.85
#